data_AF-A0A1V0HZF7-F1
#
_entry.id   AF-A0A1V0HZF7-F1
#
_cell.length_a   1.000
_cell.length_b   1.000
_cell.length_c   1.000
_cell.angle_alpha   90.00
_cell.angle_beta   90.00
_cell.angle_gamma   90.00
#
_symmetry.space_group_name_H-M   'P 1'
#
loop_
_entity.id
_entity.type
_entity.pdbx_description
1 polymer ?
#
loop_
_entity_poly.entity_id
_entity_poly.type
_entity_poly.pdbx_seq_one_letter_code
_entity_poly.pdbx_strand_id
1 'polypeptide(L)'
;MTDLPPETPVQPAGRGLLERISIVWVIPAAALAIALGVAWHSYVDRGPLLELTFENASGIKAGETALHYRDVTVGLVEKVGFTDNLDEVLVSVRLDKAVAPYVDDGAAFWVVQPEVSARGVTGLSTVLSGVFIQGIWDDTPDGFVERHRGKNAAPLNREGRPGLRLRLRAASDAGLTEEAPILYRGIEVGRIGKAEVSQDGSTVEADAIVFAPHDRLISSSTRFWDSSGFSFSLGPGGARVDFSSVAALVSGGVTFQSVVSGGQRVEPDTRFEVYPDESTARASVFALDEGAALTLTAYFAENVEGLAVDAPVTLGGLRIGRVTALNGIVDAKRFGDDRVRLAATLAIQPARLGLKAPASAEDALDYLAGRVREGLRARLASASILTARLKVELIETAARAPAEIERDADPNPVIPTTASDISNVSATAEGLYNRINDLPIEDLMQSAIDALNSVSTLAGSDEIRAVPGEVRALLEEARGIVGSEEMQALPGRIDGTVAAIETLARQLAEADAANRLTTALDAAASAAETIDTAAAGLPDLVARLNAVADQATTLPLDELAQRISALLDSTDRLIDTDQARNLPTDLSAALRELAAMLAELREGGIVGNANATLASARSAADDISAAARDLPELLERAQRVLGQASSTIEGYDASRGMGREIDSALREIQRAAQAVAALSRALERNPNSILFGR
;
A
#
# COMPACT_ATOMS: atom_id res chain seq x y z
N MET A 1 8.65 45.43 -134.07
CA MET A 1 8.76 46.16 -132.81
C MET A 1 7.59 45.73 -131.95
N THR A 2 7.86 44.87 -130.98
CA THR A 2 6.89 44.30 -130.03
C THR A 2 7.19 44.91 -128.66
N ASP A 3 6.40 45.91 -128.26
CA ASP A 3 6.43 46.44 -126.89
C ASP A 3 5.21 45.89 -126.14
N LEU A 4 5.46 44.95 -125.23
CA LEU A 4 4.53 44.51 -124.19
C LEU A 4 4.84 45.31 -122.91
N PRO A 5 3.82 45.79 -122.17
CA PRO A 5 4.02 46.50 -120.92
C PRO A 5 4.53 45.57 -119.80
N PRO A 6 5.23 46.11 -118.77
CA PRO A 6 5.88 45.31 -117.73
C PRO A 6 4.86 44.60 -116.81
N GLU A 7 5.19 43.37 -116.41
CA GLU A 7 4.39 42.56 -115.49
C GLU A 7 4.36 43.16 -114.07
N THR A 8 3.18 43.13 -113.45
CA THR A 8 2.94 43.57 -112.07
C THR A 8 3.42 42.53 -111.06
N PRO A 9 4.17 42.90 -110.02
CA PRO A 9 4.60 41.96 -108.99
C PRO A 9 3.42 41.59 -108.07
N VAL A 10 3.02 40.33 -108.11
CA VAL A 10 1.98 39.78 -107.21
C VAL A 10 2.65 39.35 -105.91
N GLN A 11 2.45 40.08 -104.82
CA GLN A 11 2.83 39.61 -103.48
C GLN A 11 1.79 38.58 -102.98
N PRO A 12 2.22 37.41 -102.49
CA PRO A 12 1.29 36.44 -101.89
C PRO A 12 0.73 37.01 -100.58
N ALA A 13 -0.60 36.95 -100.44
CA ALA A 13 -1.29 37.32 -99.21
C ALA A 13 -0.70 36.51 -98.03
N GLY A 14 -0.24 37.21 -96.99
CA GLY A 14 0.25 36.58 -95.78
C GLY A 14 -0.86 35.75 -95.14
N ARG A 15 -0.72 34.43 -95.13
CA ARG A 15 -1.64 33.52 -94.43
C ARG A 15 -1.65 33.89 -92.94
N GLY A 16 -2.84 34.04 -92.38
CA GLY A 16 -3.03 34.36 -90.96
C GLY A 16 -2.41 33.28 -90.07
N LEU A 17 -1.92 33.66 -88.89
CA LEU A 17 -1.27 32.77 -87.91
C LEU A 17 -2.08 31.50 -87.60
N LEU A 18 -3.41 31.55 -87.72
CA LEU A 18 -4.31 30.42 -87.49
C LEU A 18 -4.28 29.34 -88.59
N GLU A 19 -3.92 29.67 -89.84
CA GLU A 19 -3.77 28.67 -90.93
C GLU A 19 -2.42 27.94 -90.89
N ARG A 20 -1.47 28.39 -90.05
CA ARG A 20 -0.17 27.73 -89.85
C ARG A 20 -0.19 26.67 -88.75
N ILE A 21 -1.25 26.59 -87.95
CA ILE A 21 -1.37 25.59 -86.89
C ILE A 21 -2.00 24.34 -87.51
N SER A 22 -1.15 23.35 -87.80
CA SER A 22 -1.61 22.02 -88.26
C SER A 22 -2.57 21.42 -87.23
N ILE A 23 -3.73 20.97 -87.70
CA ILE A 23 -4.77 20.33 -86.86
C ILE A 23 -4.22 19.13 -86.06
N VAL A 24 -3.11 18.54 -86.52
CA VAL A 24 -2.37 17.45 -85.88
C VAL A 24 -1.81 17.85 -84.49
N TRP A 25 -1.53 19.13 -84.24
CA TRP A 25 -0.99 19.62 -82.96
C TRP A 25 -2.07 19.95 -81.92
N VAL A 26 -3.35 19.99 -82.30
CA VAL A 26 -4.44 20.33 -81.37
C VAL A 26 -4.65 19.23 -80.34
N ILE A 27 -4.55 17.96 -80.74
CA ILE A 27 -4.76 16.81 -79.84
C ILE A 27 -3.66 16.73 -78.75
N PRO A 28 -2.34 16.79 -79.06
CA PRO A 28 -1.30 16.83 -78.04
C PRO A 28 -1.40 18.04 -77.10
N ALA A 29 -1.74 19.22 -77.62
CA ALA A 29 -1.90 20.42 -76.79
C ALA A 29 -3.09 20.30 -75.82
N ALA A 30 -4.22 19.75 -76.29
CA ALA A 30 -5.38 19.47 -75.44
C ALA A 30 -5.05 18.42 -74.36
N ALA A 31 -4.34 17.35 -74.72
CA ALA A 31 -3.88 16.34 -73.76
C ALA A 31 -2.94 16.93 -72.70
N LEU A 32 -2.01 17.81 -73.09
CA LEU A 32 -1.12 18.50 -72.16
C LEU A 32 -1.89 19.45 -71.23
N ALA A 33 -2.88 20.19 -71.75
CA ALA A 33 -3.72 21.07 -70.94
C ALA A 33 -4.54 20.29 -69.91
N ILE A 34 -5.09 19.13 -70.28
CA ILE A 34 -5.78 18.22 -69.35
C ILE A 34 -4.79 17.69 -68.31
N ALA A 35 -3.60 17.24 -68.71
CA ALA A 35 -2.59 16.74 -67.79
C ALA A 35 -2.14 17.81 -66.79
N LEU A 36 -1.89 19.05 -67.26
CA LEU A 36 -1.60 20.20 -66.41
C LEU A 36 -2.77 20.55 -65.49
N GLY A 37 -4.01 20.47 -66.00
CA GLY A 37 -5.22 20.68 -65.20
C GLY A 37 -5.38 19.66 -64.07
N VAL A 38 -5.17 18.37 -64.37
CA VAL A 38 -5.20 17.29 -63.37
C VAL A 38 -4.06 17.44 -62.36
N ALA A 39 -2.85 17.77 -62.83
CA ALA A 39 -1.70 18.01 -61.95
C ALA A 39 -1.94 19.22 -61.03
N TRP A 40 -2.53 20.30 -61.55
CA TRP A 40 -2.88 21.49 -60.78
C TRP A 40 -3.97 21.20 -59.74
N HIS A 41 -5.04 20.51 -60.14
CA HIS A 41 -6.11 20.11 -59.23
C HIS A 41 -5.56 19.21 -58.11
N SER A 42 -4.76 18.20 -58.47
CA SER A 42 -4.06 17.33 -57.52
C SER A 42 -3.09 18.08 -56.60
N TYR A 43 -2.53 19.22 -57.03
CA TYR A 43 -1.66 20.04 -56.20
C TYR A 43 -2.46 20.94 -55.24
N VAL A 44 -3.54 21.56 -55.71
CA VAL A 44 -4.40 22.47 -54.92
C VAL A 44 -5.29 21.72 -53.93
N ASP A 45 -5.60 20.46 -54.20
CA ASP A 45 -6.37 19.60 -53.31
C ASP A 45 -5.53 18.98 -52.19
N ARG A 46 -4.20 19.03 -52.28
CA ARG A 46 -3.32 18.65 -51.16
C ARG A 46 -3.53 19.61 -50.00
N GLY A 47 -3.68 19.07 -48.79
CA GLY A 47 -3.67 19.90 -47.60
C GLY A 47 -2.28 20.46 -47.29
N PRO A 48 -2.17 21.35 -46.29
CA PRO A 48 -0.91 22.02 -45.99
C PRO A 48 0.12 21.09 -45.33
N LEU A 49 1.38 21.54 -45.31
CA LEU A 49 2.46 20.87 -44.59
C LEU A 49 2.54 21.40 -43.16
N LEU A 50 2.51 20.48 -42.21
CA LEU A 50 2.75 20.70 -40.80
C LEU A 50 4.17 20.26 -40.46
N GLU A 51 4.98 21.17 -39.96
CA GLU A 51 6.36 20.94 -39.52
C GLU A 51 6.37 20.71 -38.00
N LEU A 52 6.66 19.48 -37.60
CA LEU A 52 6.79 19.07 -36.20
C LEU A 52 8.26 18.87 -35.83
N THR A 53 8.69 19.48 -34.73
CA THR A 53 10.04 19.28 -34.17
C THR A 53 9.99 18.38 -32.93
N PHE A 54 10.83 17.35 -32.88
CA PHE A 54 10.94 16.44 -31.74
C PHE A 54 12.41 16.26 -31.34
N GLU A 55 12.69 16.09 -30.05
CA GLU A 55 14.03 15.70 -29.58
C GLU A 55 14.44 14.31 -30.10
N ASN A 56 13.47 13.40 -30.21
CA ASN A 56 13.66 12.06 -30.75
C ASN A 56 12.45 11.64 -31.58
N ALA A 57 12.69 11.02 -32.74
CA ALA A 57 11.67 10.52 -33.67
C ALA A 57 11.79 9.01 -33.93
N SER A 58 12.27 8.25 -32.94
CA SER A 58 12.44 6.80 -33.04
C SER A 58 11.14 6.14 -33.52
N GLY A 59 11.25 5.34 -34.59
CA GLY A 59 10.12 4.63 -35.18
C GLY A 59 9.24 5.44 -36.15
N ILE A 60 9.43 6.75 -36.28
CA ILE A 60 8.74 7.57 -37.29
C ILE A 60 9.36 7.34 -38.66
N LYS A 61 8.52 7.04 -39.66
CA LYS A 61 8.93 6.77 -41.04
C LYS A 61 8.10 7.57 -42.04
N ALA A 62 8.80 8.15 -43.02
CA ALA A 62 8.16 8.83 -44.14
C ALA A 62 7.32 7.85 -44.98
N GLY A 63 6.08 8.25 -45.30
CA GLY A 63 5.11 7.49 -46.08
C GLY A 63 4.36 6.39 -45.31
N GLU A 64 4.80 6.04 -44.09
CA GLU A 64 4.18 4.99 -43.27
C GLU A 64 3.50 5.58 -42.02
N THR A 65 4.15 6.51 -41.33
CA THR A 65 3.65 7.05 -40.07
C THR A 65 2.50 8.03 -40.30
N ALA A 66 1.36 7.77 -39.66
CA ALA A 66 0.17 8.60 -39.72
C ALA A 66 0.10 9.58 -38.54
N LEU A 67 -0.55 10.73 -38.76
CA LEU A 67 -1.02 11.64 -37.72
C LEU A 67 -2.48 11.33 -37.41
N HIS A 68 -2.77 11.09 -36.14
CA HIS A 68 -4.11 10.81 -35.65
C HIS A 68 -4.67 11.95 -34.80
N TYR A 69 -5.98 12.14 -34.87
CA TYR A 69 -6.77 12.99 -33.99
C TYR A 69 -7.99 12.19 -33.53
N ARG A 70 -8.18 12.02 -32.23
CA ARG A 70 -9.26 11.18 -31.66
C ARG A 70 -9.34 9.79 -32.35
N ASP A 71 -8.19 9.12 -32.47
CA ASP A 71 -8.01 7.82 -33.14
C ASP A 71 -8.31 7.78 -34.65
N VAL A 72 -8.57 8.93 -35.30
CA VAL A 72 -8.80 9.03 -36.75
C VAL A 72 -7.57 9.57 -37.45
N THR A 73 -7.14 8.92 -38.54
CA THR A 73 -6.04 9.43 -39.38
C THR A 73 -6.45 10.73 -40.06
N VAL A 74 -5.66 11.79 -39.84
CA VAL A 74 -5.88 13.14 -40.38
C VAL A 74 -4.65 13.70 -41.11
N GLY A 75 -3.59 12.90 -41.22
CA GLY A 75 -2.40 13.25 -41.98
C GLY A 75 -1.41 12.10 -42.10
N LEU A 76 -0.40 12.29 -42.95
CA LEU A 76 0.66 11.32 -43.21
C LEU A 76 2.02 12.01 -43.22
N VAL A 77 3.03 11.40 -42.58
CA VAL A 77 4.40 11.89 -42.60
C VAL A 77 4.96 11.80 -44.02
N GLU A 78 5.32 12.93 -44.64
CA GLU A 78 5.95 12.96 -45.96
C GLU A 78 7.47 12.87 -45.89
N LYS A 79 8.07 13.49 -44.86
CA LYS A 79 9.53 13.57 -44.74
C LYS A 79 9.96 13.60 -43.28
N VAL A 80 11.07 12.94 -43.00
CA VAL A 80 11.78 13.00 -41.72
C VAL A 80 13.20 13.45 -42.01
N GLY A 81 13.68 14.45 -41.27
CA GLY A 81 15.03 14.98 -41.37
C GLY A 81 15.48 15.58 -40.04
N PHE A 82 16.56 16.34 -40.07
CA PHE A 82 17.03 17.08 -38.90
C PHE A 82 16.88 18.58 -39.13
N THR A 83 16.81 19.35 -38.06
CA THR A 83 16.99 20.81 -38.10
C THR A 83 18.37 21.16 -38.64
N ASP A 84 18.56 22.40 -39.09
CA ASP A 84 19.85 22.88 -39.63
C ASP A 84 21.01 22.72 -38.62
N ASN A 85 20.70 22.78 -37.32
CA ASN A 85 21.64 22.62 -36.22
C ASN A 85 21.87 21.15 -35.80
N LEU A 86 21.12 20.20 -36.36
CA LEU A 86 21.14 18.76 -36.05
C LEU A 86 20.77 18.40 -34.60
N ASP A 87 20.15 19.31 -33.85
CA ASP A 87 19.76 19.14 -32.45
C ASP A 87 18.37 18.49 -32.29
N GLU A 88 17.49 18.66 -33.26
CA GLU A 88 16.13 18.13 -33.26
C GLU A 88 15.79 17.42 -34.58
N VAL A 89 14.82 16.51 -34.53
CA VAL A 89 14.26 15.88 -35.72
C VAL A 89 13.10 16.72 -36.25
N LEU A 90 13.18 17.10 -37.52
CA LEU A 90 12.11 17.78 -38.24
C LEU A 90 11.26 16.76 -39.01
N VAL A 91 9.99 16.67 -38.66
CA VAL A 91 9.00 15.77 -39.26
C VAL A 91 7.99 16.62 -40.03
N SER A 92 7.94 16.46 -41.35
CA SER A 92 6.96 17.13 -42.21
C SER A 92 5.76 16.21 -42.43
N VAL A 93 4.60 16.60 -41.92
CA VAL A 93 3.33 15.89 -42.02
C VAL A 93 2.42 16.60 -43.02
N ARG A 94 1.90 15.86 -44.01
CA ARG A 94 0.83 16.36 -44.86
C ARG A 94 -0.49 16.19 -44.11
N LEU A 95 -1.11 17.31 -43.77
CA LEU A 95 -2.40 17.32 -43.06
C LEU A 95 -3.56 17.32 -44.05
N ASP A 96 -4.70 16.75 -43.67
CA ASP A 96 -5.93 16.87 -44.44
C ASP A 96 -6.45 18.31 -44.45
N LYS A 97 -6.86 18.77 -45.64
CA LYS A 97 -7.33 20.15 -45.87
C LYS A 97 -8.53 20.54 -44.99
N ALA A 98 -9.37 19.58 -44.64
CA ALA A 98 -10.53 19.79 -43.77
C ALA A 98 -10.14 20.04 -42.30
N VAL A 99 -8.98 19.55 -41.88
CA VAL A 99 -8.51 19.62 -40.49
C VAL A 99 -7.59 20.82 -40.27
N ALA A 100 -6.88 21.26 -41.32
CA ALA A 100 -5.96 22.39 -41.26
C ALA A 100 -6.47 23.66 -40.56
N PRO A 101 -7.73 24.11 -40.74
CA PRO A 101 -8.21 25.33 -40.08
C PRO A 101 -8.30 25.24 -38.55
N TYR A 102 -8.23 24.03 -37.97
CA TYR A 102 -8.33 23.76 -36.53
C TYR A 102 -6.96 23.52 -35.87
N VAL A 103 -5.88 23.44 -36.66
CA VAL A 103 -4.52 23.23 -36.14
C VAL A 103 -3.89 24.61 -35.95
N ASP A 104 -4.26 25.25 -34.84
CA ASP A 104 -3.74 26.55 -34.40
C ASP A 104 -2.62 26.39 -33.37
N ASP A 105 -2.12 27.48 -32.80
CA ASP A 105 -1.04 27.50 -31.80
C ASP A 105 -1.34 26.68 -30.53
N GLY A 106 -2.62 26.42 -30.22
CA GLY A 106 -3.06 25.58 -29.12
C GLY A 106 -2.88 24.08 -29.39
N ALA A 107 -2.61 23.68 -30.64
CA ALA A 107 -2.43 22.29 -31.01
C ALA A 107 -1.16 21.68 -30.39
N ALA A 108 -1.30 20.50 -29.80
CA ALA A 108 -0.18 19.74 -29.26
C ALA A 108 -0.05 18.37 -29.95
N PHE A 109 1.20 17.94 -30.14
CA PHE A 109 1.54 16.72 -30.85
C PHE A 109 2.52 15.90 -30.02
N TRP A 110 2.36 14.58 -29.98
CA TRP A 110 3.32 13.67 -29.34
C TRP A 110 3.39 12.35 -30.10
N VAL A 111 4.50 11.64 -29.91
CA VAL A 111 4.71 10.32 -30.52
C VAL A 111 4.10 9.25 -29.61
N VAL A 112 3.31 8.36 -30.19
CA VAL A 112 2.78 7.19 -29.50
C VAL A 112 3.56 5.96 -29.94
N GLN A 113 4.23 5.34 -28.98
CA GLN A 113 5.09 4.18 -29.17
C GLN A 113 4.83 3.15 -28.05
N PRO A 114 5.25 1.88 -28.22
CA PRO A 114 5.03 0.88 -27.19
C PRO A 114 6.03 1.11 -26.06
N GLU A 115 5.54 1.27 -24.84
CA GLU A 115 6.38 1.47 -23.66
C GLU A 115 6.14 0.37 -22.64
N VAL A 116 7.24 -0.22 -22.17
CA VAL A 116 7.24 -1.24 -21.11
C VAL A 116 7.82 -0.59 -19.86
N SER A 117 7.01 -0.53 -18.82
CA SER A 117 7.42 -0.06 -17.50
C SER A 117 7.22 -1.16 -16.46
N ALA A 118 7.84 -1.00 -15.29
CA ALA A 118 7.60 -1.88 -14.14
C ALA A 118 6.12 -1.93 -13.69
N ARG A 119 5.27 -0.99 -14.16
CA ARG A 119 3.86 -0.85 -13.79
C ARG A 119 2.88 -1.34 -14.85
N GLY A 120 3.35 -1.66 -16.07
CA GLY A 120 2.48 -2.13 -17.15
C GLY A 120 3.02 -1.81 -18.55
N VAL A 121 2.24 -2.20 -19.55
CA VAL A 121 2.55 -2.01 -20.97
C VAL A 121 1.53 -1.04 -21.57
N THR A 122 2.02 0.07 -22.13
CA THR A 122 1.20 1.05 -22.87
C THR A 122 1.56 1.00 -24.36
N GLY A 123 0.66 1.52 -25.21
CA GLY A 123 0.93 1.60 -26.65
C GLY A 123 0.94 0.26 -27.38
N LEU A 124 0.31 -0.81 -26.84
CA LEU A 124 0.25 -2.13 -27.47
C LEU A 124 -0.31 -2.12 -28.91
N SER A 125 -1.19 -1.16 -29.23
CA SER A 125 -1.69 -0.96 -30.59
C SER A 125 -0.57 -0.76 -31.62
N THR A 126 0.50 -0.08 -31.21
CA THR A 126 1.66 0.24 -32.07
C THR A 126 2.53 -0.96 -32.41
N VAL A 127 2.38 -2.10 -31.70
CA VAL A 127 3.14 -3.31 -32.00
C VAL A 127 2.74 -3.87 -33.37
N LEU A 128 1.46 -3.72 -33.75
CA LEU A 128 0.95 -4.17 -35.04
C LEU A 128 0.83 -3.01 -36.04
N SER A 129 0.37 -1.83 -35.61
CA SER A 129 0.14 -0.68 -36.51
C SER A 129 1.37 0.18 -36.76
N GLY A 130 2.45 -0.01 -35.99
CA GLY A 130 3.61 0.87 -35.99
C GLY A 130 3.43 2.13 -35.14
N VAL A 131 4.52 2.89 -34.99
CA VAL A 131 4.56 4.18 -34.29
C VAL A 131 3.75 5.22 -35.07
N PHE A 132 2.95 6.01 -34.35
CA PHE A 132 2.14 7.07 -34.92
C PHE A 132 2.26 8.37 -34.13
N ILE A 133 1.89 9.48 -34.76
CA ILE A 133 1.85 10.80 -34.11
C ILE A 133 0.40 11.06 -33.69
N GLN A 134 0.18 11.45 -32.45
CA GLN A 134 -1.14 11.86 -31.96
C GLN A 134 -1.17 13.38 -31.83
N GLY A 135 -2.23 13.99 -32.33
CA GLY A 135 -2.53 15.41 -32.19
C GLY A 135 -3.77 15.66 -31.32
N ILE A 136 -3.79 16.83 -30.68
CA ILE A 136 -4.91 17.36 -29.90
C ILE A 136 -5.05 18.86 -30.17
N TRP A 137 -6.28 19.32 -30.36
CA TRP A 137 -6.70 20.71 -30.57
C TRP A 137 -8.20 20.80 -30.28
N ASP A 138 -8.73 22.03 -30.17
CA ASP A 138 -10.14 22.28 -29.89
C ASP A 138 -11.03 22.16 -31.15
N ASP A 139 -12.32 22.49 -31.05
CA ASP A 139 -13.26 22.45 -32.16
C ASP A 139 -13.48 23.83 -32.82
N THR A 140 -12.64 24.81 -32.50
CA THR A 140 -12.75 26.18 -33.00
C THR A 140 -11.74 26.41 -34.13
N PRO A 141 -12.18 26.81 -35.34
CA PRO A 141 -11.24 27.12 -36.41
C PRO A 141 -10.62 28.51 -36.20
N ASP A 142 -9.39 28.57 -35.72
CA ASP A 142 -8.60 29.82 -35.54
C ASP A 142 -7.45 29.98 -36.55
N GLY A 143 -7.45 29.16 -37.61
CA GLY A 143 -6.45 29.20 -38.66
C GLY A 143 -5.37 28.14 -38.51
N PHE A 144 -4.49 28.06 -39.52
CA PHE A 144 -3.45 27.04 -39.58
C PHE A 144 -2.09 27.62 -39.19
N VAL A 145 -1.46 26.99 -38.20
CA VAL A 145 -0.07 27.25 -37.84
C VAL A 145 0.81 26.13 -38.41
N GLU A 146 1.79 26.50 -39.22
CA GLU A 146 2.65 25.55 -39.94
C GLU A 146 3.63 24.81 -39.03
N ARG A 147 4.07 25.42 -37.92
CA ARG A 147 5.20 24.94 -37.12
C ARG A 147 4.80 24.69 -35.68
N HIS A 148 5.02 23.46 -35.22
CA HIS A 148 4.79 23.08 -33.83
C HIS A 148 5.98 22.33 -33.24
N ARG A 149 6.16 22.48 -31.93
CA ARG A 149 7.08 21.65 -31.17
C ARG A 149 6.31 20.47 -30.58
N GLY A 150 6.75 19.27 -30.92
CA GLY A 150 6.26 18.04 -30.34
C GLY A 150 6.57 17.95 -28.84
N LYS A 151 5.66 17.34 -28.09
CA LYS A 151 5.81 17.04 -26.68
C LYS A 151 6.50 15.68 -26.53
N ASN A 152 7.44 15.61 -25.59
CA ASN A 152 8.16 14.37 -25.26
C ASN A 152 7.27 13.33 -24.55
N ALA A 153 6.19 13.78 -23.92
CA ALA A 153 5.22 12.92 -23.26
C ALA A 153 3.81 13.36 -23.64
N ALA A 154 2.89 12.41 -23.61
CA ALA A 154 1.48 12.68 -23.86
C ALA A 154 0.92 13.63 -22.79
N PRO A 155 0.17 14.69 -23.18
CA PRO A 155 -0.41 15.62 -22.23
C PRO A 155 -1.46 14.92 -21.36
N LEU A 156 -1.72 15.43 -20.15
CA LEU A 156 -2.64 14.79 -19.20
C LEU A 156 -4.09 14.70 -19.70
N ASN A 157 -4.48 15.61 -20.60
CA ASN A 157 -5.78 15.63 -21.26
C ASN A 157 -5.75 14.94 -22.63
N ARG A 158 -5.15 13.74 -22.75
CA ARG A 158 -4.98 13.00 -24.03
C ARG A 158 -6.24 12.95 -24.91
N GLU A 159 -7.41 12.88 -24.30
CA GLU A 159 -8.71 12.77 -24.97
C GLU A 159 -9.29 14.11 -25.46
N GLY A 160 -8.63 15.24 -25.21
CA GLY A 160 -9.20 16.57 -25.51
C GLY A 160 -10.26 17.00 -24.51
N ARG A 161 -10.42 16.30 -23.38
CA ARG A 161 -11.37 16.69 -22.35
C ARG A 161 -10.88 17.93 -21.62
N PRO A 162 -11.68 19.01 -21.53
CA PRO A 162 -11.33 20.16 -20.71
C PRO A 162 -11.30 19.78 -19.23
N GLY A 163 -10.52 20.51 -18.44
CA GLY A 163 -10.37 20.28 -17.01
C GLY A 163 -9.54 21.33 -16.32
N LEU A 164 -9.61 21.36 -15.00
CA LEU A 164 -8.79 22.23 -14.15
C LEU A 164 -7.45 21.55 -13.89
N ARG A 165 -6.36 22.20 -14.32
CA ARG A 165 -5.00 21.79 -13.98
C ARG A 165 -4.64 22.25 -12.58
N LEU A 166 -4.00 21.38 -11.82
CA LEU A 166 -3.57 21.58 -10.45
C LEU A 166 -2.14 21.09 -10.29
N ARG A 167 -1.45 21.56 -9.25
CA ARG A 167 -0.16 21.02 -8.84
C ARG A 167 -0.28 20.36 -7.48
N LEU A 168 -0.11 19.05 -7.42
CA LEU A 168 -0.17 18.27 -6.18
C LEU A 168 1.23 18.19 -5.58
N ARG A 169 1.35 18.43 -4.28
CA ARG A 169 2.59 18.31 -3.51
C ARG A 169 2.39 17.30 -2.39
N ALA A 170 3.29 16.35 -2.27
CA ALA A 170 3.28 15.33 -1.23
C ALA A 170 4.62 15.29 -0.50
N ALA A 171 4.59 14.91 0.79
CA ALA A 171 5.79 14.51 1.50
C ALA A 171 6.37 13.23 0.87
N SER A 172 7.67 12.97 1.07
CA SER A 172 8.40 11.90 0.37
C SER A 172 7.83 10.49 0.61
N ASP A 173 7.01 10.32 1.65
CA ASP A 173 6.33 9.08 2.05
C ASP A 173 4.92 8.92 1.46
N ALA A 174 4.29 10.00 1.01
CA ALA A 174 2.98 9.99 0.36
C ALA A 174 3.13 9.83 -1.17
N GLY A 175 2.56 8.75 -1.71
CA GLY A 175 2.87 8.26 -3.05
C GLY A 175 2.12 9.00 -4.16
N LEU A 176 2.73 10.04 -4.75
CA LEU A 176 2.24 10.56 -6.04
C LEU A 176 2.67 9.63 -7.17
N THR A 177 1.74 8.80 -7.60
CA THR A 177 1.97 7.84 -8.69
C THR A 177 1.52 8.44 -10.02
N GLU A 178 2.39 8.41 -11.02
CA GLU A 178 2.07 8.85 -12.38
C GLU A 178 0.94 8.00 -12.98
N GLU A 179 -0.01 8.65 -13.66
CA GLU A 179 -1.27 8.08 -14.19
C GLU A 179 -2.27 7.62 -13.13
N ALA A 180 -1.99 7.81 -11.83
CA ALA A 180 -2.94 7.43 -10.80
C ALA A 180 -4.24 8.24 -10.90
N PRO A 181 -5.39 7.61 -10.62
CA PRO A 181 -6.68 8.27 -10.71
C PRO A 181 -6.86 9.29 -9.58
N ILE A 182 -7.51 10.41 -9.92
CA ILE A 182 -8.06 11.34 -8.93
C ILE A 182 -9.52 10.97 -8.72
N LEU A 183 -9.87 10.63 -7.48
CA LEU A 183 -11.18 10.13 -7.11
C LEU A 183 -11.99 11.20 -6.40
N TYR A 184 -13.30 11.20 -6.67
CA TYR A 184 -14.29 11.90 -5.86
C TYR A 184 -15.39 10.92 -5.48
N ARG A 185 -15.52 10.62 -4.19
CA ARG A 185 -16.49 9.62 -3.67
C ARG A 185 -16.39 8.26 -4.39
N GLY A 186 -15.16 7.83 -4.71
CA GLY A 186 -14.88 6.57 -5.38
C GLY A 186 -15.02 6.59 -6.91
N ILE A 187 -15.39 7.72 -7.51
CA ILE A 187 -15.52 7.89 -8.97
C ILE A 187 -14.26 8.57 -9.51
N GLU A 188 -13.65 8.02 -10.58
CA GLU A 188 -12.54 8.69 -11.29
C GLU A 188 -13.03 9.97 -11.96
N VAL A 189 -12.47 11.10 -11.53
CA VAL A 189 -12.81 12.43 -12.03
C VAL A 189 -11.59 13.18 -12.57
N GLY A 190 -10.40 12.58 -12.49
CA GLY A 190 -9.16 13.21 -12.91
C GLY A 190 -8.00 12.24 -12.90
N ARG A 191 -6.81 12.76 -13.17
CA ARG A 191 -5.57 11.97 -13.28
C ARG A 191 -4.35 12.77 -12.83
N ILE A 192 -3.41 12.06 -12.23
CA ILE A 192 -2.10 12.58 -11.84
C ILE A 192 -1.10 12.36 -12.97
N GLY A 193 -0.31 13.39 -13.26
CA GLY A 193 0.79 13.34 -14.21
C GLY A 193 2.07 12.81 -13.62
N LYS A 194 3.16 13.04 -14.35
CA LYS A 194 4.49 12.62 -13.93
C LYS A 194 4.89 13.35 -12.65
N ALA A 195 5.35 12.58 -11.68
CA ALA A 195 5.87 13.09 -10.43
C ALA A 195 7.35 13.50 -10.58
N GLU A 196 7.69 14.64 -10.02
CA GLU A 196 9.02 15.23 -10.00
C GLU A 196 9.43 15.54 -8.57
N VAL A 197 10.70 15.29 -8.23
CA VAL A 197 11.23 15.64 -6.91
C VAL A 197 11.58 17.13 -6.91
N SER A 198 11.16 17.85 -5.87
CA SER A 198 11.53 19.25 -5.66
C SER A 198 13.05 19.41 -5.58
N GLN A 199 13.58 20.59 -5.94
CA GLN A 199 15.03 20.84 -5.98
C GLN A 199 15.74 20.62 -4.63
N ASP A 200 15.02 20.80 -3.53
CA ASP A 200 15.50 20.58 -2.16
C ASP A 200 15.42 19.11 -1.71
N GLY A 201 14.84 18.22 -2.53
CA GLY A 201 14.66 16.80 -2.24
C GLY A 201 13.63 16.49 -1.15
N SER A 202 12.95 17.51 -0.60
CA SER A 202 12.08 17.35 0.57
C SER A 202 10.68 16.86 0.22
N THR A 203 10.19 17.18 -0.99
CA THR A 203 8.83 16.88 -1.43
C THR A 203 8.77 16.43 -2.87
N VAL A 204 7.72 15.69 -3.20
CA VAL A 204 7.38 15.30 -4.56
C VAL A 204 6.25 16.18 -5.06
N GLU A 205 6.36 16.69 -6.27
CA GLU A 205 5.32 17.48 -6.94
C GLU A 205 4.88 16.77 -8.23
N ALA A 206 3.58 16.78 -8.51
CA ALA A 206 3.05 16.25 -9.76
C ALA A 206 1.99 17.21 -10.31
N ASP A 207 2.01 17.39 -11.62
CA ASP A 207 0.88 18.03 -12.31
C ASP A 207 -0.34 17.10 -12.22
N ALA A 208 -1.53 17.67 -12.12
CA ALA A 208 -2.78 16.93 -12.01
C ALA A 208 -3.85 17.62 -12.85
N ILE A 209 -4.83 16.85 -13.33
CA ILE A 209 -5.99 17.40 -14.01
C ILE A 209 -7.27 16.81 -13.44
N VAL A 210 -8.24 17.67 -13.10
CA VAL A 210 -9.61 17.28 -12.76
C VAL A 210 -10.50 17.63 -13.95
N PHE A 211 -11.12 16.62 -14.56
CA PHE A 211 -11.89 16.79 -15.79
C PHE A 211 -13.22 17.50 -15.53
N ALA A 212 -13.68 18.30 -16.50
CA ALA A 212 -15.03 18.86 -16.49
C ALA A 212 -16.08 17.74 -16.57
N PRO A 213 -17.23 17.86 -15.88
CA PRO A 213 -17.71 19.01 -15.10
C PRO A 213 -17.29 18.99 -13.61
N HIS A 214 -16.41 18.05 -13.21
CA HIS A 214 -16.02 17.84 -11.81
C HIS A 214 -14.98 18.84 -11.31
N ASP A 215 -14.31 19.55 -12.23
CA ASP A 215 -13.46 20.71 -11.98
C ASP A 215 -14.13 21.74 -11.04
N ARG A 216 -15.45 21.88 -11.13
CA ARG A 216 -16.27 22.78 -10.29
C ARG A 216 -16.33 22.40 -8.81
N LEU A 217 -15.94 21.17 -8.46
CA LEU A 217 -15.90 20.68 -7.08
C LEU A 217 -14.63 21.14 -6.34
N ILE A 218 -13.66 21.68 -7.07
CA ILE A 218 -12.40 22.16 -6.50
C ILE A 218 -12.53 23.63 -6.09
N SER A 219 -12.15 23.91 -4.85
CA SER A 219 -12.16 25.25 -4.26
C SER A 219 -10.99 25.41 -3.29
N SER A 220 -10.80 26.61 -2.75
CA SER A 220 -9.77 26.87 -1.73
C SER A 220 -9.94 26.03 -0.45
N SER A 221 -11.15 25.51 -0.20
CA SER A 221 -11.43 24.60 0.91
C SER A 221 -11.29 23.12 0.57
N THR A 222 -10.90 22.78 -0.67
CA THR A 222 -10.68 21.39 -1.07
C THR A 222 -9.38 20.87 -0.48
N ARG A 223 -9.41 19.66 0.07
CA ARG A 223 -8.22 18.95 0.56
C ARG A 223 -8.10 17.62 -0.16
N PHE A 224 -6.86 17.27 -0.50
CA PHE A 224 -6.50 16.03 -1.17
C PHE A 224 -5.80 15.12 -0.18
N TRP A 225 -6.06 13.83 -0.24
CA TRP A 225 -5.31 12.85 0.53
C TRP A 225 -5.10 11.58 -0.26
N ASP A 226 -4.06 10.86 0.15
CA ASP A 226 -3.71 9.58 -0.41
C ASP A 226 -4.83 8.57 -0.10
N SER A 227 -5.33 7.92 -1.14
CA SER A 227 -6.29 6.82 -1.03
C SER A 227 -5.63 5.45 -1.17
N SER A 228 -4.31 5.44 -1.40
CA SER A 228 -3.43 4.28 -1.52
C SER A 228 -3.13 3.73 -0.12
N GLY A 229 -4.09 3.07 0.51
CA GLY A 229 -3.82 2.49 1.82
C GLY A 229 -5.02 1.89 2.52
N PHE A 230 -4.72 1.02 3.47
CA PHE A 230 -5.66 0.55 4.48
C PHE A 230 -5.53 1.48 5.69
N SER A 231 -6.60 2.18 6.06
CA SER A 231 -6.62 2.94 7.31
C SER A 231 -7.52 2.27 8.33
N PHE A 232 -6.94 1.95 9.48
CA PHE A 232 -7.63 1.42 10.65
C PHE A 232 -7.53 2.44 11.77
N SER A 233 -8.67 2.87 12.29
CA SER A 233 -8.72 3.77 13.44
C SER A 233 -9.51 3.12 14.58
N LEU A 234 -8.93 3.14 15.78
CA LEU A 234 -9.57 2.67 17.00
C LEU A 234 -9.80 3.88 17.92
N GLY A 235 -11.08 4.23 18.14
CA GLY A 235 -11.47 5.37 18.98
C GLY A 235 -12.44 4.98 20.09
N PRO A 236 -12.85 5.95 20.92
CA PRO A 236 -13.84 5.73 21.99
C PRO A 236 -15.20 5.20 21.47
N GLY A 237 -15.48 5.40 20.18
CA GLY A 237 -16.68 4.90 19.49
C GLY A 237 -16.52 3.53 18.81
N GLY A 238 -15.41 2.82 19.02
CA GLY A 238 -15.13 1.51 18.43
C GLY A 238 -14.10 1.54 17.31
N ALA A 239 -13.94 0.39 16.65
CA ALA A 239 -13.03 0.19 15.52
C ALA A 239 -13.69 0.60 14.21
N ARG A 240 -13.00 1.40 13.39
CA ARG A 240 -13.39 1.75 12.02
C ARG A 240 -12.30 1.34 11.05
N VAL A 241 -12.72 0.72 9.95
CA VAL A 241 -11.86 0.35 8.83
C VAL A 241 -12.38 1.07 7.60
N ASP A 242 -11.55 1.89 6.98
CA ASP A 242 -11.91 2.62 5.77
C ASP A 242 -11.16 2.05 4.56
N PHE A 243 -11.90 1.61 3.54
CA PHE A 243 -11.38 1.12 2.27
C PHE A 243 -11.87 2.03 1.14
N SER A 244 -10.94 2.56 0.35
CA SER A 244 -11.22 3.47 -0.76
C SER A 244 -11.58 2.72 -2.06
N SER A 245 -10.77 1.74 -2.49
CA SER A 245 -11.02 0.87 -3.65
C SER A 245 -9.95 -0.23 -3.82
N VAL A 246 -10.34 -1.41 -4.35
CA VAL A 246 -9.39 -2.49 -4.73
C VAL A 246 -8.46 -2.04 -5.87
N ALA A 247 -8.93 -1.18 -6.78
CA ALA A 247 -8.10 -0.65 -7.87
C ALA A 247 -7.01 0.31 -7.34
N ALA A 248 -7.34 1.09 -6.31
CA ALA A 248 -6.40 2.03 -5.66
C ALA A 248 -5.30 1.30 -4.87
N LEU A 249 -5.55 0.06 -4.41
CA LEU A 249 -4.52 -0.77 -3.76
C LEU A 249 -3.39 -1.19 -4.71
N VAL A 250 -3.67 -1.29 -6.02
CA VAL A 250 -2.68 -1.76 -7.03
C VAL A 250 -2.03 -0.60 -7.77
N SER A 251 -2.79 0.46 -8.07
CA SER A 251 -2.34 1.58 -8.91
C SER A 251 -2.12 2.89 -8.15
N GLY A 252 -2.40 2.91 -6.85
CA GLY A 252 -2.45 4.13 -6.05
C GLY A 252 -3.64 5.02 -6.44
N GLY A 253 -3.79 6.16 -5.76
CA GLY A 253 -4.79 7.16 -6.13
C GLY A 253 -4.90 8.27 -5.11
N VAL A 254 -5.33 9.45 -5.55
CA VAL A 254 -5.60 10.58 -4.66
C VAL A 254 -7.10 10.85 -4.65
N THR A 255 -7.68 11.04 -3.48
CA THR A 255 -9.08 11.45 -3.35
C THR A 255 -9.15 12.87 -2.77
N PHE A 256 -10.26 13.55 -2.99
CA PHE A 256 -10.47 14.88 -2.42
C PHE A 256 -11.88 15.09 -1.91
N GLN A 257 -12.00 16.06 -1.02
CA GLN A 257 -13.29 16.58 -0.56
C GLN A 257 -13.19 18.04 -0.16
N SER A 258 -14.28 18.78 -0.34
CA SER A 258 -14.47 20.08 0.31
C SER A 258 -14.94 19.84 1.73
N VAL A 259 -14.07 20.14 2.68
CA VAL A 259 -14.24 19.95 4.13
C VAL A 259 -15.09 21.03 4.80
N VAL A 260 -15.17 22.22 4.20
CA VAL A 260 -15.98 23.35 4.66
C VAL A 260 -16.65 24.06 3.48
N SER A 261 -17.90 24.46 3.69
CA SER A 261 -18.67 25.26 2.72
C SER A 261 -18.11 26.68 2.62
N GLY A 262 -18.14 27.27 1.42
CA GLY A 262 -17.76 28.68 1.21
C GLY A 262 -16.34 28.90 0.66
N GLY A 263 -15.67 27.85 0.17
CA GLY A 263 -14.41 28.00 -0.56
C GLY A 263 -14.57 28.82 -1.85
N GLN A 264 -13.52 29.57 -2.22
CA GLN A 264 -13.46 30.31 -3.48
C GLN A 264 -13.02 29.39 -4.62
N ARG A 265 -13.45 29.68 -5.85
CA ARG A 265 -12.96 28.97 -7.04
C ARG A 265 -11.45 29.22 -7.16
N VAL A 266 -10.70 28.16 -7.43
CA VAL A 266 -9.26 28.25 -7.62
C VAL A 266 -8.89 28.50 -9.08
N GLU A 267 -7.75 29.14 -9.29
CA GLU A 267 -7.18 29.34 -10.62
C GLU A 267 -6.43 28.08 -11.09
N PRO A 268 -6.21 27.91 -12.40
CA PRO A 268 -5.33 26.86 -12.92
C PRO A 268 -3.95 26.89 -12.28
N ASP A 269 -3.34 25.71 -12.15
CA ASP A 269 -2.00 25.49 -11.58
C ASP A 269 -1.86 25.86 -10.09
N THR A 270 -2.99 26.06 -9.39
CA THR A 270 -3.01 26.19 -7.94
C THR A 270 -2.40 24.95 -7.28
N ARG A 271 -1.51 25.18 -6.31
CA ARG A 271 -0.83 24.13 -5.57
C ARG A 271 -1.68 23.61 -4.41
N PHE A 272 -1.82 22.29 -4.31
CA PHE A 272 -2.49 21.60 -3.21
C PHE A 272 -1.56 20.59 -2.56
N GLU A 273 -1.65 20.48 -1.24
CA GLU A 273 -0.98 19.43 -0.48
C GLU A 273 -1.83 18.16 -0.48
N VAL A 274 -1.17 17.02 -0.70
CA VAL A 274 -1.73 15.68 -0.59
C VAL A 274 -1.32 15.12 0.76
N TYR A 275 -2.30 14.99 1.65
CA TYR A 275 -2.11 14.45 2.99
C TYR A 275 -2.04 12.91 2.96
N PRO A 276 -1.40 12.27 3.95
CA PRO A 276 -1.36 10.81 4.03
C PRO A 276 -2.74 10.16 4.21
N ASP A 277 -3.68 10.86 4.84
CA ASP A 277 -5.00 10.34 5.17
C ASP A 277 -6.05 11.45 5.36
N GLU A 278 -7.33 11.05 5.37
CA GLU A 278 -8.46 11.97 5.54
C GLU A 278 -8.43 12.74 6.86
N SER A 279 -8.03 12.09 7.95
CA SER A 279 -8.06 12.71 9.29
C SER A 279 -7.04 13.85 9.37
N THR A 280 -5.85 13.66 8.80
CA THR A 280 -4.82 14.69 8.66
C THR A 280 -5.28 15.82 7.73
N ALA A 281 -5.89 15.48 6.58
CA ALA A 281 -6.45 16.46 5.66
C ALA A 281 -7.52 17.35 6.31
N ARG A 282 -8.43 16.76 7.11
CA ARG A 282 -9.47 17.50 7.83
C ARG A 282 -8.92 18.36 8.96
N ALA A 283 -7.89 17.89 9.66
CA ALA A 283 -7.24 18.66 10.71
C ALA A 283 -6.54 19.93 10.16
N SER A 284 -5.98 19.86 8.93
CA SER A 284 -5.28 20.99 8.28
C SER A 284 -6.14 22.25 8.15
N VAL A 285 -7.46 22.07 8.00
CA VAL A 285 -8.44 23.14 7.78
C VAL A 285 -8.49 24.08 8.98
N PHE A 286 -8.36 23.52 10.18
CA PHE A 286 -8.35 24.27 11.43
C PHE A 286 -6.98 24.86 11.73
N ALA A 287 -5.91 24.34 11.13
CA ALA A 287 -4.53 24.81 11.31
C ALA A 287 -4.15 26.00 10.41
N LEU A 288 -4.88 26.25 9.32
CA LEU A 288 -4.57 27.35 8.39
C LEU A 288 -5.02 28.72 8.88
N ASP A 289 -6.01 28.78 9.78
CA ASP A 289 -6.52 30.01 10.39
C ASP A 289 -5.72 30.46 11.63
N GLU A 290 -4.67 29.72 11.97
CA GLU A 290 -4.10 29.76 13.31
C GLU A 290 -2.96 30.79 13.48
N GLY A 291 -2.32 31.27 12.40
CA GLY A 291 -1.23 32.27 12.46
C GLY A 291 0.14 31.66 12.80
N ALA A 292 1.16 32.50 13.03
CA ALA A 292 2.49 32.02 13.43
C ALA A 292 2.46 31.44 14.85
N ALA A 293 2.96 30.20 15.02
CA ALA A 293 3.03 29.55 16.32
C ALA A 293 4.12 30.19 17.20
N LEU A 294 3.84 30.35 18.50
CA LEU A 294 4.84 30.67 19.50
C LEU A 294 5.63 29.40 19.84
N THR A 295 6.94 29.44 19.65
CA THR A 295 7.83 28.33 20.00
C THR A 295 8.47 28.57 21.37
N LEU A 296 8.35 27.60 22.28
CA LEU A 296 8.94 27.61 23.63
C LEU A 296 9.74 26.34 23.87
N THR A 297 10.69 26.39 24.81
CA THR A 297 11.38 25.19 25.31
C THR A 297 11.01 24.93 26.77
N ALA A 298 10.75 23.67 27.12
CA ALA A 298 10.52 23.22 28.49
C ALA A 298 11.53 22.13 28.86
N TYR A 299 12.24 22.31 29.98
CA TYR A 299 13.21 21.34 30.49
C TYR A 299 12.63 20.53 31.64
N PHE A 300 12.47 19.22 31.46
CA PHE A 300 11.98 18.31 32.49
C PHE A 300 13.14 17.58 33.16
N ALA A 301 13.08 17.48 34.48
CA ALA A 301 14.10 16.78 35.27
C ALA A 301 14.09 15.26 35.05
N GLU A 302 12.96 14.73 34.60
CA GLU A 302 12.75 13.31 34.33
C GLU A 302 12.84 13.06 32.82
N ASN A 303 13.59 12.02 32.43
CA ASN A 303 13.56 11.49 31.07
C ASN A 303 12.56 10.35 31.05
N VAL A 304 11.29 10.67 30.76
CA VAL A 304 10.21 9.69 30.81
C VAL A 304 9.84 9.21 29.42
N GLU A 305 9.77 7.90 29.29
CA GLU A 305 9.24 7.23 28.10
C GLU A 305 7.73 7.53 27.96
N GLY A 306 7.28 7.82 26.74
CA GLY A 306 5.87 8.08 26.45
C GLY A 306 5.53 9.51 26.03
N LEU A 307 6.45 10.47 26.14
CA LEU A 307 6.34 11.75 25.44
C LEU A 307 6.88 11.60 24.01
N ALA A 308 6.08 11.95 23.01
CA ALA A 308 6.43 11.85 21.60
C ALA A 308 6.29 13.21 20.89
N VAL A 309 6.87 13.33 19.71
CA VAL A 309 6.54 14.42 18.78
C VAL A 309 5.04 14.38 18.50
N ASP A 310 4.42 15.55 18.34
CA ASP A 310 2.97 15.78 18.26
C ASP A 310 2.15 15.53 19.53
N ALA A 311 2.79 15.17 20.65
CA ALA A 311 2.13 15.12 21.94
C ALA A 311 1.42 16.47 22.24
N PRO A 312 0.18 16.45 22.76
CA PRO A 312 -0.59 17.66 22.93
C PRO A 312 0.00 18.54 24.05
N VAL A 313 -0.04 19.86 23.84
CA VAL A 313 0.21 20.86 24.89
C VAL A 313 -1.14 21.38 25.34
N THR A 314 -1.47 21.25 26.62
CA THR A 314 -2.79 21.61 27.16
C THR A 314 -2.71 22.65 28.27
N LEU A 315 -3.66 23.58 28.29
CA LEU A 315 -3.86 24.56 29.35
C LEU A 315 -5.32 24.46 29.83
N GLY A 316 -5.54 24.19 31.12
CA GLY A 316 -6.90 24.00 31.65
C GLY A 316 -7.71 22.90 30.96
N GLY A 317 -7.04 21.86 30.45
CA GLY A 317 -7.65 20.76 29.69
C GLY A 317 -7.88 21.05 28.19
N LEU A 318 -7.71 22.28 27.73
CA LEU A 318 -7.81 22.64 26.32
C LEU A 318 -6.47 22.45 25.60
N ARG A 319 -6.48 21.84 24.41
CA ARG A 319 -5.27 21.68 23.58
C ARG A 319 -4.94 23.00 22.88
N ILE A 320 -3.89 23.67 23.37
CA ILE A 320 -3.39 24.95 22.87
C ILE A 320 -2.19 24.81 21.92
N GLY A 321 -1.61 23.62 21.82
CA GLY A 321 -0.41 23.40 21.01
C GLY A 321 0.00 21.94 20.88
N ARG A 322 1.24 21.72 20.45
CA ARG A 322 1.88 20.41 20.30
C ARG A 322 3.38 20.45 20.57
N VAL A 323 3.97 19.30 20.88
CA VAL A 323 5.42 19.11 20.94
C VAL A 323 5.95 18.96 19.51
N THR A 324 6.94 19.75 19.12
CA THR A 324 7.55 19.71 17.79
C THR A 324 8.90 19.00 17.76
N ALA A 325 9.62 18.98 18.88
CA ALA A 325 10.90 18.29 19.00
C ALA A 325 11.17 17.87 20.45
N LEU A 326 11.96 16.80 20.60
CA LEU A 326 12.42 16.25 21.89
C LEU A 326 13.92 15.99 21.80
N ASN A 327 14.68 16.59 22.71
CA ASN A 327 16.13 16.42 22.77
C ASN A 327 16.58 16.12 24.21
N GLY A 328 17.65 15.36 24.38
CA GLY A 328 18.36 15.25 25.65
C GLY A 328 19.42 16.36 25.74
N ILE A 329 19.41 17.15 26.80
CA ILE A 329 20.43 18.19 27.04
C ILE A 329 21.18 17.92 28.34
N VAL A 330 22.48 18.19 28.33
CA VAL A 330 23.34 18.25 29.51
C VAL A 330 23.88 19.66 29.63
N ASP A 331 23.45 20.39 30.66
CA ASP A 331 23.89 21.77 30.91
C ASP A 331 24.19 21.96 32.41
N ALA A 332 25.42 21.63 32.78
CA ALA A 332 25.91 21.71 34.15
C ALA A 332 25.90 23.15 34.69
N LYS A 333 26.07 24.15 33.83
CA LYS A 333 26.07 25.56 34.23
C LYS A 333 24.67 26.02 34.62
N ARG A 334 23.66 25.59 33.85
CA ARG A 334 22.26 25.93 34.09
C ARG A 334 21.66 25.15 35.26
N PHE A 335 21.93 23.86 35.34
CA PHE A 335 21.23 22.97 36.27
C PHE A 335 22.05 22.55 37.50
N GLY A 336 23.34 22.87 37.54
CA GLY A 336 24.23 22.53 38.66
C GLY A 336 24.59 21.04 38.77
N ASP A 337 24.27 20.23 37.75
CA ASP A 337 24.65 18.83 37.65
C ASP A 337 24.80 18.38 36.18
N ASP A 338 25.50 17.26 35.96
CA ASP A 338 25.71 16.68 34.63
C ASP A 338 24.61 15.71 34.20
N ARG A 339 23.40 15.80 34.79
CA ARG A 339 22.30 14.88 34.43
C ARG A 339 21.66 15.31 33.12
N VAL A 340 21.41 14.32 32.26
CA VAL A 340 20.62 14.49 31.04
C VAL A 340 19.20 14.86 31.43
N ARG A 341 18.70 15.97 30.88
CA ARG A 341 17.30 16.42 31.02
C ARG A 341 16.60 16.41 29.67
N LEU A 342 15.30 16.20 29.71
CA LEU A 342 14.46 16.24 28.53
C LEU A 342 14.15 17.69 28.17
N ALA A 343 14.58 18.14 27.01
CA ALA A 343 14.24 19.42 26.40
C ALA A 343 13.12 19.21 25.37
N ALA A 344 11.90 19.61 25.71
CA ALA A 344 10.77 19.58 24.78
C ALA A 344 10.57 20.96 24.13
N THR A 345 10.51 20.98 22.80
CA THR A 345 10.13 22.18 22.04
C THR A 345 8.62 22.15 21.82
N LEU A 346 7.95 23.22 22.23
CA LEU A 346 6.51 23.38 22.25
C LEU A 346 6.12 24.42 21.20
N ALA A 347 5.23 24.08 20.28
CA ALA A 347 4.56 25.04 19.41
C ALA A 347 3.15 25.30 19.95
N ILE A 348 2.94 26.53 20.44
CA ILE A 348 1.69 27.01 21.02
C ILE A 348 1.03 27.96 20.04
N GLN A 349 -0.28 27.79 19.85
CA GLN A 349 -1.02 28.63 18.93
C GLN A 349 -1.68 29.82 19.62
N PRO A 350 -1.34 31.08 19.24
CA PRO A 350 -1.92 32.26 19.86
C PRO A 350 -3.45 32.32 19.77
N ALA A 351 -4.02 31.92 18.63
CA ALA A 351 -5.47 31.87 18.41
C ALA A 351 -6.21 30.94 19.39
N ARG A 352 -5.54 29.92 19.94
CA ARG A 352 -6.13 28.96 20.88
C ARG A 352 -6.06 29.40 22.34
N LEU A 353 -5.36 30.49 22.64
CA LEU A 353 -5.27 31.07 23.98
C LEU A 353 -6.46 32.00 24.30
N GLY A 354 -7.38 32.20 23.36
CA GLY A 354 -8.53 33.11 23.52
C GLY A 354 -8.15 34.59 23.45
N LEU A 355 -6.97 34.90 22.90
CA LEU A 355 -6.52 36.26 22.63
C LEU A 355 -7.34 36.85 21.46
N LYS A 356 -7.59 38.17 21.49
CA LYS A 356 -8.32 38.85 20.41
C LYS A 356 -7.51 38.79 19.12
N ALA A 357 -8.10 38.26 18.05
CA ALA A 357 -7.45 38.18 16.74
C ALA A 357 -7.27 39.59 16.10
N PRO A 358 -6.17 39.81 15.36
CA PRO A 358 -5.03 38.91 15.17
C PRO A 358 -4.11 38.92 16.41
N ALA A 359 -3.81 37.73 16.96
CA ALA A 359 -2.88 37.57 18.07
C ALA A 359 -1.54 37.07 17.53
N SER A 360 -0.45 37.79 17.81
CA SER A 360 0.90 37.42 17.40
C SER A 360 1.54 36.41 18.37
N ALA A 361 2.67 35.82 17.97
CA ALA A 361 3.48 34.99 18.86
C ALA A 361 4.01 35.79 20.07
N GLU A 362 4.29 37.09 19.89
CA GLU A 362 4.75 37.99 20.96
C GLU A 362 3.64 38.26 21.98
N ASP A 363 2.40 38.50 21.52
CA ASP A 363 1.24 38.66 22.40
C ASP A 363 0.98 37.39 23.24
N ALA A 364 1.16 36.22 22.63
CA ALA A 364 1.06 34.94 23.33
C ALA A 364 2.18 34.75 24.37
N LEU A 365 3.41 35.17 24.05
CA LEU A 365 4.55 35.12 24.97
C LEU A 365 4.32 36.05 26.18
N ASP A 366 3.80 37.26 25.93
CA ASP A 366 3.43 38.21 26.97
C ASP A 366 2.34 37.69 27.89
N TYR A 367 1.28 37.10 27.31
CA TYR A 367 0.22 36.44 28.06
C TYR A 367 0.77 35.33 28.95
N LEU A 368 1.54 34.39 28.39
CA LEU A 368 2.11 33.27 29.16
C LEU A 368 3.10 33.73 30.22
N ALA A 369 3.93 34.75 29.93
CA ALA A 369 4.84 35.32 30.91
C ALA A 369 4.08 35.93 32.11
N GLY A 370 2.95 36.59 31.87
CA GLY A 370 2.05 37.06 32.93
C GLY A 370 1.54 35.90 33.80
N ARG A 371 1.03 34.84 33.17
CA ARG A 371 0.54 33.64 33.88
C ARG A 371 1.64 32.91 34.64
N VAL A 372 2.86 32.88 34.11
CA VAL A 372 4.03 32.27 34.79
C VAL A 372 4.36 33.00 36.09
N ARG A 373 4.27 34.34 36.11
CA ARG A 373 4.40 35.13 37.35
C ARG A 373 3.29 34.83 38.36
N GLU A 374 2.12 34.46 37.87
CA GLU A 374 0.98 34.04 38.70
C GLU A 374 1.04 32.56 39.14
N GLY A 375 2.07 31.81 38.71
CA GLY A 375 2.33 30.44 39.14
C GLY A 375 2.16 29.36 38.08
N LEU A 376 1.97 29.73 36.80
CA LEU A 376 1.89 28.78 35.69
C LEU A 376 3.23 28.05 35.49
N ARG A 377 3.21 26.73 35.43
CA ARG A 377 4.37 25.87 35.17
C ARG A 377 3.99 24.77 34.17
N ALA A 378 4.95 24.33 33.37
CA ALA A 378 4.80 23.15 32.52
C ALA A 378 5.14 21.87 33.31
N ARG A 379 4.34 20.81 33.16
CA ARG A 379 4.63 19.47 33.69
C ARG A 379 4.34 18.40 32.65
N LEU A 380 4.96 17.23 32.81
CA LEU A 380 4.53 16.03 32.11
C LEU A 380 3.34 15.42 32.85
N ALA A 381 2.32 15.01 32.11
CA ALA A 381 1.15 14.34 32.65
C ALA A 381 0.69 13.22 31.72
N SER A 382 0.00 12.21 32.24
CA SER A 382 -0.55 11.13 31.43
C SER A 382 -1.68 11.65 30.52
N ALA A 383 -1.53 11.45 29.21
CA ALA A 383 -2.58 11.74 28.23
C ALA A 383 -3.65 10.64 28.20
N SER A 384 -3.24 9.40 28.46
CA SER A 384 -4.13 8.24 28.54
C SER A 384 -3.50 7.18 29.44
N ILE A 385 -4.28 6.69 30.41
CA ILE A 385 -3.86 5.64 31.35
C ILE A 385 -3.65 4.30 30.63
N LEU A 386 -4.32 4.10 29.48
CA LEU A 386 -4.30 2.85 28.72
C LEU A 386 -3.11 2.72 27.77
N THR A 387 -2.59 3.84 27.27
CA THR A 387 -1.58 3.84 26.19
C THR A 387 -0.20 4.33 26.64
N ALA A 388 -0.02 4.63 27.93
CA ALA A 388 1.21 5.20 28.50
C ALA A 388 1.70 6.50 27.82
N ARG A 389 0.90 7.12 26.97
CA ARG A 389 1.25 8.37 26.29
C ARG A 389 1.20 9.54 27.25
N LEU A 390 2.19 10.42 27.15
CA LEU A 390 2.31 11.64 27.93
C LEU A 390 1.87 12.87 27.12
N LYS A 391 1.49 13.92 27.83
CA LYS A 391 1.21 15.26 27.32
C LYS A 391 2.00 16.29 28.13
N VAL A 392 2.21 17.46 27.54
CA VAL A 392 2.71 18.62 28.29
C VAL A 392 1.51 19.41 28.79
N GLU A 393 1.39 19.56 30.10
CA GLU A 393 0.30 20.29 30.73
C GLU A 393 0.82 21.56 31.39
N LEU A 394 0.21 22.70 31.03
CA LEU A 394 0.45 23.97 31.69
C LEU A 394 -0.55 24.10 32.84
N ILE A 395 -0.05 24.10 34.07
CA ILE A 395 -0.86 24.17 35.29
C ILE A 395 -0.47 25.35 36.16
N GLU A 396 -1.42 25.88 36.92
CA GLU A 396 -1.15 26.83 37.99
C GLU A 396 -0.76 26.07 39.25
N THR A 397 0.43 26.34 39.75
CA THR A 397 0.94 25.75 40.99
C THR A 397 0.67 26.68 42.16
N ALA A 398 0.25 26.12 43.29
CA ALA A 398 0.06 26.91 44.53
C ALA A 398 1.40 27.43 45.10
N ALA A 399 2.52 26.81 44.72
CA ALA A 399 3.87 27.17 45.13
C ALA A 399 4.37 28.40 44.35
N ARG A 400 4.23 29.58 44.96
CA ARG A 400 4.65 30.89 44.39
C ARG A 400 6.16 31.13 44.43
N ALA A 401 6.99 30.11 44.17
CA ALA A 401 8.40 30.38 43.94
C ALA A 401 8.50 31.30 42.72
N PRO A 402 9.10 32.51 42.83
CA PRO A 402 9.15 33.44 41.72
C PRO A 402 9.92 32.78 40.57
N ALA A 403 9.26 32.65 39.42
CA ALA A 403 9.88 32.21 38.19
C ALA A 403 9.34 33.06 37.04
N GLU A 404 10.16 33.25 36.03
CA GLU A 404 9.82 33.99 34.83
C GLU A 404 10.17 33.16 33.60
N ILE A 405 9.57 33.49 32.45
CA ILE A 405 10.00 32.95 31.16
C ILE A 405 11.32 33.62 30.81
N GLU A 406 12.35 32.81 30.51
CA GLU A 406 13.61 33.32 29.98
C GLU A 406 13.42 33.65 28.51
N ARG A 407 13.15 34.92 28.22
CA ARG A 407 12.79 35.39 26.87
C ARG A 407 13.96 35.35 25.89
N ASP A 408 15.16 35.63 26.37
CA ASP A 408 16.37 35.77 25.54
C ASP A 408 17.17 34.47 25.42
N ALA A 409 16.54 33.32 25.74
CA ALA A 409 17.17 32.02 25.60
C ALA A 409 17.25 31.57 24.13
N ASP A 410 18.38 30.99 23.75
CA ASP A 410 18.67 30.47 22.40
C ASP A 410 18.50 28.94 22.39
N PRO A 411 17.78 28.31 21.44
CA PRO A 411 17.09 28.90 20.28
C PRO A 411 15.68 29.43 20.53
N ASN A 412 15.07 29.13 21.67
CA ASN A 412 13.70 29.55 21.98
C ASN A 412 13.55 29.98 23.45
N PRO A 413 12.57 30.86 23.77
CA PRO A 413 12.26 31.22 25.14
C PRO A 413 11.92 30.01 26.01
N VAL A 414 12.37 30.01 27.26
CA VAL A 414 12.22 28.86 28.16
C VAL A 414 11.10 29.07 29.16
N ILE A 415 10.13 28.15 29.18
CA ILE A 415 9.05 28.13 30.16
C ILE A 415 9.46 27.32 31.40
N PRO A 416 9.21 27.81 32.63
CA PRO A 416 9.55 27.07 33.83
C PRO A 416 8.69 25.81 34.00
N THR A 417 9.32 24.75 34.47
CA THR A 417 8.69 23.43 34.69
C THR A 417 8.46 23.15 36.17
N THR A 418 7.62 22.15 36.47
CA THR A 418 7.39 21.60 37.81
C THR A 418 7.45 20.07 37.76
N ALA A 419 7.33 19.41 38.92
CA ALA A 419 7.31 17.96 39.02
C ALA A 419 6.22 17.35 38.12
N SER A 420 6.57 16.25 37.44
CA SER A 420 5.65 15.51 36.59
C SER A 420 4.54 14.87 37.42
N ASP A 421 3.35 14.74 36.83
CA ASP A 421 2.18 14.08 37.41
C ASP A 421 1.82 12.87 36.57
N ILE A 422 2.61 11.83 36.73
CA ILE A 422 2.49 10.58 36.00
C ILE A 422 1.88 9.58 36.97
N SER A 423 0.69 9.08 36.64
CA SER A 423 0.00 8.12 37.52
C SER A 423 0.81 6.83 37.62
N ASN A 424 1.54 6.64 38.72
CA ASN A 424 2.32 5.43 38.99
C ASN A 424 1.39 4.28 39.40
N VAL A 425 0.94 3.47 38.43
CA VAL A 425 0.19 2.23 38.70
C VAL A 425 1.03 1.24 39.53
N SER A 426 2.36 1.30 39.39
CA SER A 426 3.35 0.51 40.15
C SER A 426 3.29 0.73 41.67
N ALA A 427 3.08 1.97 42.13
CA ALA A 427 2.96 2.26 43.57
C ALA A 427 1.73 1.60 44.22
N THR A 428 0.66 1.42 43.44
CA THR A 428 -0.58 0.75 43.89
C THR A 428 -0.41 -0.78 43.90
N ALA A 429 0.37 -1.33 42.97
CA ALA A 429 0.66 -2.76 42.90
C ALA A 429 1.58 -3.24 44.03
N GLU A 430 2.58 -2.46 44.42
CA GLU A 430 3.43 -2.75 45.60
C GLU A 430 2.61 -2.80 46.90
N GLY A 431 1.65 -1.89 47.07
CA GLY A 431 0.75 -1.88 48.22
C GLY A 431 -0.14 -3.12 48.34
N LEU A 432 -0.59 -3.67 47.20
CA LEU A 432 -1.37 -4.91 47.16
C LEU A 432 -0.47 -6.14 47.38
N TYR A 433 0.72 -6.16 46.78
CA TYR A 433 1.70 -7.23 46.94
C TYR A 433 2.14 -7.39 48.40
N ASN A 434 2.45 -6.27 49.08
CA ASN A 434 2.81 -6.28 50.49
C ASN A 434 1.64 -6.77 51.36
N ARG A 435 0.41 -6.34 51.04
CA ARG A 435 -0.78 -6.76 51.79
C ARG A 435 -1.16 -8.24 51.58
N ILE A 436 -0.77 -8.83 50.45
CA ILE A 436 -0.90 -10.29 50.19
C ILE A 436 0.20 -11.06 50.93
N ASN A 437 1.43 -10.56 50.94
CA ASN A 437 2.53 -11.18 51.67
C ASN A 437 2.35 -11.13 53.20
N ASP A 438 1.66 -10.11 53.72
CA ASP A 438 1.36 -9.94 55.15
C ASP A 438 0.10 -10.69 55.61
N LEU A 439 -0.52 -11.54 54.77
CA LEU A 439 -1.65 -12.36 55.20
C LEU A 439 -1.15 -13.44 56.18
N PRO A 440 -1.74 -13.57 57.38
CA PRO A 440 -1.33 -14.55 58.38
C PRO A 440 -1.86 -15.95 58.02
N ILE A 441 -1.25 -16.56 57.00
CA ILE A 441 -1.63 -17.90 56.52
C ILE A 441 -1.30 -18.95 57.59
N GLU A 442 -0.25 -18.76 58.39
CA GLU A 442 0.06 -19.63 59.53
C GLU A 442 -1.07 -19.68 60.56
N ASP A 443 -1.68 -18.54 60.91
CA ASP A 443 -2.75 -18.49 61.93
C ASP A 443 -4.03 -19.17 61.44
N LEU A 444 -4.32 -19.06 60.14
CA LEU A 444 -5.43 -19.74 59.47
C LEU A 444 -5.23 -21.27 59.44
N MET A 445 -4.01 -21.71 59.12
CA MET A 445 -3.66 -23.14 59.14
C MET A 445 -3.71 -23.71 60.56
N GLN A 446 -3.22 -22.96 61.55
CA GLN A 446 -3.27 -23.37 62.96
C GLN A 446 -4.71 -23.47 63.46
N SER A 447 -5.57 -22.51 63.12
CA SER A 447 -7.00 -22.53 63.46
C SER A 447 -7.72 -23.72 62.82
N ALA A 448 -7.36 -24.10 61.59
CA ALA A 448 -7.90 -25.28 60.91
C ALA A 448 -7.44 -26.59 61.56
N ILE A 449 -6.17 -26.68 61.97
CA ILE A 449 -5.61 -27.82 62.70
C ILE A 449 -6.28 -27.95 64.07
N ASP A 450 -6.47 -26.85 64.80
CA ASP A 450 -7.12 -26.83 66.11
C ASP A 450 -8.60 -27.23 66.04
N ALA A 451 -9.30 -26.85 64.97
CA ALA A 451 -10.66 -27.30 64.71
C ALA A 451 -10.71 -28.82 64.44
N LEU A 452 -9.80 -29.35 63.63
CA LEU A 452 -9.71 -30.79 63.35
C LEU A 452 -9.35 -31.59 64.61
N ASN A 453 -8.45 -31.06 65.45
CA ASN A 453 -8.10 -31.66 66.73
C ASN A 453 -9.29 -31.65 67.69
N SER A 454 -10.07 -30.56 67.74
CA SER A 454 -11.28 -30.45 68.57
C SER A 454 -12.34 -31.50 68.17
N VAL A 455 -12.51 -31.74 66.87
CA VAL A 455 -13.40 -32.79 66.33
C VAL A 455 -12.87 -34.19 66.65
N SER A 456 -11.56 -34.41 66.61
CA SER A 456 -10.93 -35.69 67.00
C SER A 456 -11.11 -36.00 68.48
N THR A 457 -11.08 -35.00 69.37
CA THR A 457 -11.33 -35.19 70.80
C THR A 457 -12.82 -35.44 71.11
N LEU A 458 -13.74 -34.84 70.36
CA LEU A 458 -15.19 -35.10 70.48
C LEU A 458 -15.58 -36.52 70.02
N ALA A 459 -14.80 -37.13 69.13
CA ALA A 459 -15.02 -38.51 68.66
C ALA A 459 -14.52 -39.60 69.63
N GLY A 460 -13.79 -39.22 70.68
CA GLY A 460 -13.14 -40.15 71.63
C GLY A 460 -13.73 -40.20 73.04
N SER A 461 -14.74 -39.39 73.37
CA SER A 461 -15.33 -39.39 74.72
C SER A 461 -16.45 -40.42 74.87
N ASP A 462 -16.39 -41.19 75.97
CA ASP A 462 -17.41 -42.21 76.33
C ASP A 462 -18.80 -41.62 76.65
N GLU A 463 -18.97 -40.29 76.57
CA GLU A 463 -20.22 -39.56 76.84
C GLU A 463 -21.23 -39.57 75.68
N ILE A 464 -20.88 -40.13 74.51
CA ILE A 464 -21.81 -40.33 73.37
C ILE A 464 -22.43 -41.75 73.40
N ARG A 465 -22.37 -42.50 74.51
CA ARG A 465 -23.05 -43.81 74.64
C ARG A 465 -24.41 -43.77 75.34
N ALA A 466 -24.94 -42.61 75.72
CA ALA A 466 -26.18 -42.54 76.52
C ALA A 466 -27.19 -41.47 76.07
N VAL A 467 -27.47 -41.33 74.78
CA VAL A 467 -28.64 -40.58 74.30
C VAL A 467 -29.49 -41.45 73.37
N PRO A 468 -30.67 -41.93 73.81
CA PRO A 468 -31.67 -42.53 72.93
C PRO A 468 -32.63 -41.46 72.37
N GLY A 469 -32.97 -41.57 71.09
CA GLY A 469 -34.27 -41.12 70.58
C GLY A 469 -34.26 -40.10 69.44
N GLU A 470 -33.54 -38.99 69.57
CA GLU A 470 -33.79 -37.82 68.70
C GLU A 470 -32.82 -37.69 67.50
N VAL A 471 -31.74 -38.48 67.46
CA VAL A 471 -30.80 -38.49 66.31
C VAL A 471 -31.31 -39.33 65.13
N ARG A 472 -32.30 -40.22 65.33
CA ARG A 472 -32.89 -41.00 64.23
C ARG A 472 -33.77 -40.17 63.29
N ALA A 473 -34.35 -39.07 63.77
CA ALA A 473 -35.17 -38.17 62.93
C ALA A 473 -34.30 -37.29 62.01
N LEU A 474 -33.20 -36.75 62.54
CA LEU A 474 -32.24 -35.96 61.74
C LEU A 474 -31.45 -36.83 60.75
N LEU A 475 -31.25 -38.12 61.04
CA LEU A 475 -30.62 -39.07 60.11
C LEU A 475 -31.55 -39.54 58.98
N GLU A 476 -32.87 -39.48 59.14
CA GLU A 476 -33.81 -39.71 58.03
C GLU A 476 -33.87 -38.50 57.09
N GLU A 477 -33.88 -37.28 57.64
CA GLU A 477 -33.95 -36.04 56.85
C GLU A 477 -32.64 -35.75 56.11
N ALA A 478 -31.48 -36.10 56.68
CA ALA A 478 -30.20 -36.06 55.98
C ALA A 478 -30.04 -37.15 54.90
N ARG A 479 -30.67 -38.33 55.07
CA ARG A 479 -30.62 -39.42 54.09
C ARG A 479 -31.51 -39.15 52.87
N GLY A 480 -32.53 -38.31 53.01
CA GLY A 480 -33.32 -37.77 51.89
C GLY A 480 -32.55 -36.77 51.01
N ILE A 481 -31.68 -35.96 51.60
CA ILE A 481 -30.86 -34.96 50.87
C ILE A 481 -29.63 -35.59 50.20
N VAL A 482 -29.09 -36.68 50.77
CA VAL A 482 -27.96 -37.44 50.18
C VAL A 482 -28.44 -38.47 49.14
N GLY A 483 -29.71 -38.86 49.18
CA GLY A 483 -30.31 -39.83 48.26
C GLY A 483 -31.01 -39.25 47.03
N SER A 484 -31.05 -37.92 46.86
CA SER A 484 -31.67 -37.31 45.69
C SER A 484 -30.85 -37.56 44.42
N GLU A 485 -31.55 -37.80 43.31
CA GLU A 485 -30.95 -38.01 41.98
C GLU A 485 -30.01 -36.87 41.59
N GLU A 486 -30.24 -35.64 42.09
CA GLU A 486 -29.34 -34.52 41.86
C GLU A 486 -27.97 -34.69 42.55
N MET A 487 -27.89 -35.25 43.77
CA MET A 487 -26.63 -35.37 44.53
C MET A 487 -25.80 -36.61 44.12
N GLN A 488 -26.45 -37.70 43.68
CA GLN A 488 -25.76 -38.87 43.13
C GLN A 488 -25.13 -38.62 41.75
N ALA A 489 -25.57 -37.57 41.05
CA ALA A 489 -25.00 -37.15 39.77
C ALA A 489 -23.80 -36.17 39.90
N LEU A 490 -23.46 -35.69 41.11
CA LEU A 490 -22.40 -34.70 41.29
C LEU A 490 -20.98 -35.26 41.05
N PRO A 491 -20.58 -36.44 41.57
CA PRO A 491 -19.26 -37.00 41.31
C PRO A 491 -19.05 -37.32 39.82
N GLY A 492 -20.09 -37.84 39.14
CA GLY A 492 -20.04 -38.10 37.69
C GLY A 492 -19.97 -36.85 36.82
N ARG A 493 -20.46 -35.69 37.29
CA ARG A 493 -20.32 -34.41 36.58
C ARG A 493 -18.95 -33.76 36.80
N ILE A 494 -18.33 -33.95 37.96
CA ILE A 494 -16.98 -33.42 38.23
C ILE A 494 -15.92 -34.30 37.55
N ASP A 495 -16.05 -35.63 37.62
CA ASP A 495 -15.19 -36.55 36.87
C ASP A 495 -15.41 -36.43 35.36
N GLY A 496 -16.64 -36.16 34.90
CA GLY A 496 -16.93 -35.86 33.50
C GLY A 496 -16.30 -34.55 33.02
N THR A 497 -16.10 -33.57 33.90
CA THR A 497 -15.48 -32.28 33.55
C THR A 497 -13.95 -32.36 33.60
N VAL A 498 -13.37 -33.10 34.54
CA VAL A 498 -11.92 -33.36 34.59
C VAL A 498 -11.50 -34.36 33.51
N ALA A 499 -12.31 -35.38 33.22
CA ALA A 499 -12.08 -36.27 32.08
C ALA A 499 -12.31 -35.54 30.74
N ALA A 500 -13.23 -34.57 30.65
CA ALA A 500 -13.36 -33.72 29.47
C ALA A 500 -12.17 -32.76 29.31
N ILE A 501 -11.58 -32.26 30.40
CA ILE A 501 -10.37 -31.42 30.37
C ILE A 501 -9.13 -32.26 30.09
N GLU A 502 -8.99 -33.47 30.63
CA GLU A 502 -7.91 -34.40 30.28
C GLU A 502 -8.07 -34.94 28.86
N THR A 503 -9.30 -35.17 28.37
CA THR A 503 -9.56 -35.58 26.98
C THR A 503 -9.34 -34.40 26.04
N LEU A 504 -9.70 -33.16 26.40
CA LEU A 504 -9.31 -31.97 25.64
C LEU A 504 -7.80 -31.77 25.66
N ALA A 505 -7.13 -31.95 26.79
CA ALA A 505 -5.68 -31.82 26.92
C ALA A 505 -4.94 -32.94 26.18
N ARG A 506 -5.50 -34.16 26.12
CA ARG A 506 -4.97 -35.28 25.34
C ARG A 506 -5.30 -35.11 23.86
N GLN A 507 -6.45 -34.54 23.47
CA GLN A 507 -6.79 -34.15 22.09
C GLN A 507 -6.04 -32.90 21.61
N LEU A 508 -5.61 -32.01 22.51
CA LEU A 508 -4.71 -30.88 22.23
C LEU A 508 -3.24 -31.33 22.22
N ALA A 509 -2.87 -32.35 23.00
CA ALA A 509 -1.53 -32.94 22.98
C ALA A 509 -1.34 -33.95 21.83
N GLU A 510 -2.40 -34.63 21.40
CA GLU A 510 -2.52 -35.40 20.16
C GLU A 510 -3.07 -34.56 19.00
N ALA A 511 -3.26 -33.24 19.18
CA ALA A 511 -3.53 -32.34 18.06
C ALA A 511 -2.24 -32.22 17.27
N ASP A 512 -2.08 -33.22 16.42
CA ASP A 512 -1.11 -33.40 15.38
C ASP A 512 -1.35 -32.31 14.32
N ALA A 513 -1.28 -31.04 14.74
CA ALA A 513 -1.45 -29.87 13.89
C ALA A 513 -0.39 -29.91 12.78
N ALA A 514 0.77 -30.50 13.07
CA ALA A 514 1.77 -30.83 12.06
C ALA A 514 1.23 -31.85 11.06
N ASN A 515 0.73 -33.04 11.47
CA ASN A 515 0.20 -34.03 10.53
C ASN A 515 -1.10 -33.62 9.82
N ARG A 516 -1.94 -32.81 10.45
CA ARG A 516 -3.15 -32.25 9.82
C ARG A 516 -2.79 -31.14 8.83
N LEU A 517 -1.74 -30.36 9.10
CA LEU A 517 -1.21 -29.40 8.15
C LEU A 517 -0.49 -30.11 6.99
N THR A 518 0.26 -31.20 7.21
CA THR A 518 0.81 -32.00 6.10
C THR A 518 -0.27 -32.74 5.33
N THR A 519 -1.31 -33.28 5.99
CA THR A 519 -2.45 -33.90 5.27
C THR A 519 -3.25 -32.87 4.48
N ALA A 520 -3.43 -31.66 5.02
CA ALA A 520 -4.07 -30.55 4.30
C ALA A 520 -3.18 -30.00 3.18
N LEU A 521 -1.85 -29.95 3.38
CA LEU A 521 -0.88 -29.58 2.35
C LEU A 521 -0.78 -30.63 1.25
N ASP A 522 -0.85 -31.92 1.57
CA ASP A 522 -0.88 -33.02 0.61
C ASP A 522 -2.21 -33.03 -0.16
N ALA A 523 -3.34 -32.77 0.52
CA ALA A 523 -4.63 -32.61 -0.13
C ALA A 523 -4.66 -31.36 -1.03
N ALA A 524 -4.05 -30.25 -0.61
CA ALA A 524 -3.91 -29.03 -1.40
C ALA A 524 -2.92 -29.20 -2.56
N ALA A 525 -1.83 -29.93 -2.37
CA ALA A 525 -0.86 -30.25 -3.41
C ALA A 525 -1.47 -31.19 -4.45
N SER A 526 -2.24 -32.19 -4.01
CA SER A 526 -2.95 -33.12 -4.89
C SER A 526 -4.10 -32.41 -5.63
N ALA A 527 -4.83 -31.51 -4.98
CA ALA A 527 -5.81 -30.63 -5.64
C ALA A 527 -5.14 -29.69 -6.66
N ALA A 528 -3.99 -29.10 -6.32
CA ALA A 528 -3.21 -28.27 -7.23
C ALA A 528 -2.66 -29.07 -8.43
N GLU A 529 -2.19 -30.30 -8.21
CA GLU A 529 -1.76 -31.21 -9.27
C GLU A 529 -2.94 -31.59 -10.17
N THR A 530 -4.13 -31.82 -9.59
CA THR A 530 -5.37 -32.10 -10.36
C THR A 530 -5.79 -30.89 -11.21
N ILE A 531 -5.65 -29.67 -10.68
CA ILE A 531 -5.88 -28.43 -11.41
C ILE A 531 -4.82 -28.24 -12.51
N ASP A 532 -3.56 -28.57 -12.26
CA ASP A 532 -2.48 -28.49 -13.25
C ASP A 532 -2.65 -29.54 -14.36
N THR A 533 -3.15 -30.75 -14.03
CA THR A 533 -3.48 -31.78 -15.02
C THR A 533 -4.72 -31.39 -15.85
N ALA A 534 -5.72 -30.77 -15.22
CA ALA A 534 -6.88 -30.21 -15.93
C ALA A 534 -6.50 -29.01 -16.81
N ALA A 535 -5.55 -28.19 -16.36
CA ALA A 535 -4.98 -27.05 -17.09
C ALA A 535 -4.06 -27.50 -18.23
N ALA A 536 -3.34 -28.60 -18.09
CA ALA A 536 -2.49 -29.17 -19.13
C ALA A 536 -3.29 -29.74 -20.32
N GLY A 537 -4.56 -30.13 -20.12
CA GLY A 537 -5.46 -30.59 -21.18
C GLY A 537 -6.14 -29.47 -21.98
N LEU A 538 -6.17 -28.24 -21.46
CA LEU A 538 -6.80 -27.08 -22.09
C LEU A 538 -6.13 -26.66 -23.41
N PRO A 539 -4.78 -26.65 -23.54
CA PRO A 539 -4.11 -26.40 -24.83
C PRO A 539 -4.52 -27.40 -25.92
N ASP A 540 -4.67 -28.68 -25.57
CA ASP A 540 -5.11 -29.73 -26.50
C ASP A 540 -6.58 -29.58 -26.89
N LEU A 541 -7.44 -29.17 -25.96
CA LEU A 541 -8.85 -28.86 -26.22
C LEU A 541 -8.98 -27.64 -27.16
N VAL A 542 -8.21 -26.58 -26.90
CA VAL A 542 -8.16 -25.37 -27.75
C VAL A 542 -7.58 -25.69 -29.12
N ALA A 543 -6.53 -26.52 -29.20
CA ALA A 543 -5.98 -26.99 -30.47
C ALA A 543 -6.99 -27.81 -31.28
N ARG A 544 -7.79 -28.66 -30.63
CA ARG A 544 -8.85 -29.45 -31.28
C ARG A 544 -10.03 -28.58 -31.71
N LEU A 545 -10.41 -27.59 -30.91
CA LEU A 545 -11.46 -26.62 -31.26
C LEU A 545 -11.04 -25.73 -32.44
N ASN A 546 -9.78 -25.27 -32.46
CA ASN A 546 -9.23 -24.54 -33.59
C ASN A 546 -9.11 -25.43 -34.84
N ALA A 547 -8.74 -26.71 -34.71
CA ALA A 547 -8.70 -27.65 -35.83
C ALA A 547 -10.10 -27.94 -36.42
N VAL A 548 -11.14 -27.97 -35.59
CA VAL A 548 -12.54 -28.08 -36.05
C VAL A 548 -13.00 -26.79 -36.72
N ALA A 549 -12.60 -25.62 -36.19
CA ALA A 549 -12.91 -24.32 -36.79
C ALA A 549 -12.20 -24.12 -38.16
N ASP A 550 -10.96 -24.57 -38.30
CA ASP A 550 -10.19 -24.49 -39.56
C ASP A 550 -10.70 -25.45 -40.64
N GLN A 551 -11.32 -26.58 -40.26
CA GLN A 551 -11.90 -27.55 -41.19
C GLN A 551 -13.38 -27.31 -41.51
N ALA A 552 -14.08 -26.49 -40.72
CA ALA A 552 -15.50 -26.18 -40.88
C ALA A 552 -15.82 -25.43 -42.19
N THR A 553 -14.83 -24.85 -42.86
CA THR A 553 -15.00 -24.22 -44.18
C THR A 553 -14.94 -25.19 -45.36
N THR A 554 -14.61 -26.48 -45.13
CA THR A 554 -14.31 -27.43 -46.23
C THR A 554 -15.07 -28.76 -46.17
N LEU A 555 -15.77 -29.06 -45.07
CA LEU A 555 -16.43 -30.35 -44.88
C LEU A 555 -17.94 -30.31 -45.12
N PRO A 556 -18.55 -31.37 -45.69
CA PRO A 556 -20.00 -31.51 -45.80
C PRO A 556 -20.68 -31.56 -44.43
N LEU A 557 -21.86 -30.94 -44.32
CA LEU A 557 -22.64 -30.77 -43.08
C LEU A 557 -22.91 -32.08 -42.31
N ASP A 558 -22.97 -33.21 -43.00
CA ASP A 558 -23.26 -34.53 -42.40
C ASP A 558 -22.11 -35.06 -41.52
N GLU A 559 -20.85 -34.77 -41.87
CA GLU A 559 -19.69 -35.16 -41.03
C GLU A 559 -19.50 -34.22 -39.83
N LEU A 560 -19.88 -32.95 -39.98
CA LEU A 560 -19.87 -31.94 -38.91
C LEU A 560 -20.84 -32.32 -37.79
N ALA A 561 -22.04 -32.80 -38.15
CA ALA A 561 -23.05 -33.25 -37.20
C ALA A 561 -22.60 -34.48 -36.37
N GLN A 562 -21.93 -35.46 -36.99
CA GLN A 562 -21.41 -36.64 -36.26
C GLN A 562 -20.32 -36.27 -35.25
N ARG A 563 -19.44 -35.32 -35.61
CA ARG A 563 -18.35 -34.87 -34.72
C ARG A 563 -18.87 -34.01 -33.56
N ILE A 564 -19.90 -33.19 -33.80
CA ILE A 564 -20.57 -32.42 -32.74
C ILE A 564 -21.30 -33.36 -31.76
N SER A 565 -21.98 -34.40 -32.26
CA SER A 565 -22.61 -35.41 -31.38
C SER A 565 -21.58 -36.19 -30.55
N ALA A 566 -20.41 -36.52 -31.11
CA ALA A 566 -19.34 -37.16 -30.34
C ALA A 566 -18.75 -36.24 -29.25
N LEU A 567 -18.74 -34.93 -29.48
CA LEU A 567 -18.32 -33.93 -28.51
C LEU A 567 -19.33 -33.78 -27.37
N LEU A 568 -20.63 -33.80 -27.69
CA LEU A 568 -21.73 -33.77 -26.73
C LEU A 568 -21.76 -35.04 -25.86
N ASP A 569 -21.54 -36.22 -26.44
CA ASP A 569 -21.40 -37.49 -25.71
C ASP A 569 -20.20 -37.50 -24.75
N SER A 570 -19.12 -36.75 -25.07
CA SER A 570 -17.96 -36.62 -24.18
C SER A 570 -18.19 -35.63 -23.04
N THR A 571 -19.11 -34.68 -23.22
CA THR A 571 -19.46 -33.66 -22.23
C THR A 571 -20.44 -34.22 -21.19
N ASP A 572 -21.40 -35.06 -21.62
CA ASP A 572 -22.33 -35.75 -20.71
C ASP A 572 -21.60 -36.73 -19.76
N ARG A 573 -20.51 -37.36 -20.21
CA ARG A 573 -19.69 -38.22 -19.34
C ARG A 573 -18.88 -37.46 -18.30
N LEU A 574 -18.61 -36.17 -18.51
CA LEU A 574 -17.87 -35.33 -17.56
C LEU A 574 -18.80 -34.83 -16.44
N ILE A 575 -20.05 -34.53 -16.79
CA ILE A 575 -21.08 -34.02 -15.86
C ILE A 575 -21.66 -35.14 -14.99
N ASP A 576 -21.64 -36.40 -15.46
CA ASP A 576 -22.13 -37.56 -14.71
C ASP A 576 -21.06 -38.27 -13.85
N THR A 577 -19.96 -37.59 -13.54
CA THR A 577 -18.94 -38.11 -12.64
C THR A 577 -19.36 -37.94 -11.17
N ASP A 578 -19.05 -38.95 -10.34
CA ASP A 578 -19.39 -38.94 -8.90
C ASP A 578 -18.82 -37.70 -8.16
N GLN A 579 -17.73 -37.10 -8.67
CA GLN A 579 -17.15 -35.85 -8.17
C GLN A 579 -18.01 -34.61 -8.45
N ALA A 580 -18.65 -34.52 -9.62
CA ALA A 580 -19.53 -33.39 -9.96
C ALA A 580 -20.83 -33.39 -9.13
N ARG A 581 -21.33 -34.58 -8.77
CA ARG A 581 -22.52 -34.76 -7.93
C ARG A 581 -22.28 -34.42 -6.45
N ASN A 582 -21.06 -34.59 -5.96
CA ASN A 582 -20.69 -34.33 -4.56
C ASN A 582 -20.22 -32.89 -4.30
N LEU A 583 -19.91 -32.13 -5.36
CA LEU A 583 -19.42 -30.76 -5.30
C LEU A 583 -20.24 -29.80 -4.41
N PRO A 584 -21.59 -29.80 -4.42
CA PRO A 584 -22.37 -28.92 -3.54
C PRO A 584 -22.18 -29.26 -2.06
N THR A 585 -22.03 -30.54 -1.76
CA THR A 585 -21.83 -31.07 -0.41
C THR A 585 -20.44 -30.69 0.10
N ASP A 586 -19.42 -30.87 -0.74
CA ASP A 586 -18.03 -30.52 -0.43
C ASP A 586 -17.83 -29.00 -0.28
N LEU A 587 -18.49 -28.21 -1.13
CA LEU A 587 -18.49 -26.75 -1.03
C LEU A 587 -19.19 -26.28 0.25
N SER A 588 -20.29 -26.93 0.63
CA SER A 588 -20.99 -26.61 1.89
C SER A 588 -20.22 -27.02 3.15
N ALA A 589 -19.34 -28.03 3.04
CA ALA A 589 -18.43 -28.44 4.10
C ALA A 589 -17.27 -27.43 4.23
N ALA A 590 -16.63 -27.08 3.11
CA ALA A 590 -15.58 -26.06 3.05
C ALA A 590 -16.06 -24.69 3.55
N LEU A 591 -17.28 -24.27 3.20
CA LEU A 591 -17.85 -22.99 3.65
C LEU A 591 -18.19 -22.98 5.15
N ARG A 592 -18.59 -24.13 5.72
CA ARG A 592 -18.78 -24.25 7.18
C ARG A 592 -17.46 -24.21 7.93
N GLU A 593 -16.42 -24.83 7.38
CA GLU A 593 -15.08 -24.85 7.96
C GLU A 593 -14.43 -23.46 7.89
N LEU A 594 -14.65 -22.73 6.80
CA LEU A 594 -14.25 -21.33 6.66
C LEU A 594 -15.00 -20.41 7.64
N ALA A 595 -16.30 -20.64 7.85
CA ALA A 595 -17.08 -19.90 8.84
C ALA A 595 -16.63 -20.20 10.28
N ALA A 596 -16.20 -21.43 10.57
CA ALA A 596 -15.62 -21.81 11.86
C ALA A 596 -14.25 -21.14 12.08
N MET A 597 -13.37 -21.13 11.07
CA MET A 597 -12.11 -20.40 11.14
C MET A 597 -12.31 -18.89 11.30
N LEU A 598 -13.31 -18.30 10.63
CA LEU A 598 -13.63 -16.88 10.77
C LEU A 598 -14.24 -16.52 12.13
N ALA A 599 -14.97 -17.46 12.77
CA ALA A 599 -15.45 -17.30 14.14
C ALA A 599 -14.29 -17.35 15.14
N GLU A 600 -13.33 -18.26 14.93
CA GLU A 600 -12.11 -18.40 15.74
C GLU A 600 -11.16 -17.19 15.59
N LEU A 601 -11.07 -16.63 14.38
CA LEU A 601 -10.35 -15.38 14.09
C LEU A 601 -10.99 -14.13 14.73
N ARG A 602 -12.31 -14.15 14.93
CA ARG A 602 -13.06 -13.06 15.57
C ARG A 602 -12.93 -13.11 17.09
N GLU A 603 -12.71 -14.29 17.67
CA GLU A 603 -12.63 -14.51 19.11
C GLU A 603 -11.18 -14.53 19.64
N GLY A 604 -10.20 -14.89 18.80
CA GLY A 604 -8.76 -14.83 19.09
C GLY A 604 -8.02 -13.82 18.22
N GLY A 605 -7.77 -12.61 18.74
CA GLY A 605 -7.21 -11.49 17.99
C GLY A 605 -5.85 -11.74 17.32
N ILE A 606 -5.85 -11.83 15.98
CA ILE A 606 -4.64 -11.84 15.16
C ILE A 606 -4.22 -10.41 14.80
N VAL A 607 -3.76 -9.66 15.81
CA VAL A 607 -2.95 -8.45 15.58
C VAL A 607 -1.66 -8.47 16.41
N GLY A 608 -1.58 -9.29 17.47
CA GLY A 608 -0.34 -9.53 18.22
C GLY A 608 0.65 -10.44 17.46
N ASN A 609 0.16 -11.40 16.68
CA ASN A 609 1.02 -12.43 16.10
C ASN A 609 1.80 -11.98 14.86
N ALA A 610 1.37 -10.99 14.09
CA ALA A 610 2.13 -10.54 12.93
C ALA A 610 3.41 -9.78 13.32
N ASN A 611 3.32 -8.90 14.34
CA ASN A 611 4.49 -8.22 14.90
C ASN A 611 5.36 -9.17 15.74
N ALA A 612 4.77 -10.13 16.45
CA ALA A 612 5.53 -11.18 17.13
C ALA A 612 6.22 -12.11 16.13
N THR A 613 5.63 -12.41 14.98
CA THR A 613 6.24 -13.23 13.92
C THR A 613 7.35 -12.49 13.20
N LEU A 614 7.21 -11.18 12.95
CA LEU A 614 8.28 -10.36 12.38
C LEU A 614 9.42 -10.10 13.36
N ALA A 615 9.12 -9.89 14.65
CA ALA A 615 10.14 -9.78 15.70
C ALA A 615 10.83 -11.13 15.97
N SER A 616 10.09 -12.24 15.93
CA SER A 616 10.65 -13.60 16.06
C SER A 616 11.45 -13.98 14.82
N ALA A 617 11.07 -13.52 13.61
CA ALA A 617 11.85 -13.72 12.39
C ALA A 617 13.15 -12.89 12.39
N ARG A 618 13.13 -11.68 12.95
CA ARG A 618 14.34 -10.85 13.14
C ARG A 618 15.25 -11.44 14.22
N SER A 619 14.69 -11.85 15.36
CA SER A 619 15.44 -12.53 16.42
C SER A 619 16.01 -13.85 15.93
N ALA A 620 15.23 -14.66 15.19
CA ALA A 620 15.72 -15.90 14.59
C ALA A 620 16.79 -15.64 13.53
N ALA A 621 16.70 -14.58 12.74
CA ALA A 621 17.76 -14.21 11.79
C ALA A 621 19.05 -13.77 12.51
N ASP A 622 18.93 -13.05 13.63
CA ASP A 622 20.06 -12.63 14.46
C ASP A 622 20.68 -13.83 15.20
N ASP A 623 19.86 -14.75 15.73
CA ASP A 623 20.28 -15.99 16.39
C ASP A 623 20.91 -16.99 15.38
N ILE A 624 20.40 -17.05 14.15
CA ILE A 624 21.00 -17.84 13.06
C ILE A 624 22.32 -17.21 12.61
N SER A 625 22.43 -15.86 12.59
CA SER A 625 23.69 -15.17 12.30
C SER A 625 24.74 -15.40 13.39
N ALA A 626 24.33 -15.44 14.67
CA ALA A 626 25.18 -15.79 15.80
C ALA A 626 25.60 -17.26 15.76
N ALA A 627 24.65 -18.19 15.54
CA ALA A 627 24.92 -19.61 15.42
C ALA A 627 25.81 -19.96 14.21
N ALA A 628 25.70 -19.22 13.10
CA ALA A 628 26.58 -19.36 11.94
C ALA A 628 28.02 -18.90 12.21
N ARG A 629 28.23 -17.96 13.15
CA ARG A 629 29.56 -17.53 13.59
C ARG A 629 30.20 -18.51 14.58
N ASP A 630 29.39 -19.20 15.38
CA ASP A 630 29.85 -20.15 16.41
C ASP A 630 30.00 -21.60 15.89
N LEU A 631 29.43 -21.88 14.70
CA LEU A 631 29.47 -23.16 14.01
C LEU A 631 30.90 -23.76 13.83
N PRO A 632 31.94 -22.97 13.49
CA PRO A 632 33.31 -23.46 13.43
C PRO A 632 33.83 -23.95 14.79
N GLU A 633 33.47 -23.28 15.89
CA GLU A 633 33.91 -23.63 17.24
C GLU A 633 33.18 -24.88 17.77
N LEU A 634 31.89 -25.02 17.42
CA LEU A 634 31.10 -26.21 17.73
C LEU A 634 31.59 -27.43 16.97
N LEU A 635 31.97 -27.29 15.70
CA LEU A 635 32.60 -28.35 14.91
C LEU A 635 33.94 -28.79 15.51
N GLU A 636 34.74 -27.85 16.01
CA GLU A 636 36.02 -28.16 16.64
C GLU A 636 35.86 -28.85 18.01
N ARG A 637 34.83 -28.48 18.78
CA ARG A 637 34.45 -29.19 20.02
C ARG A 637 33.90 -30.59 19.73
N ALA A 638 33.06 -30.74 18.71
CA ALA A 638 32.52 -32.03 18.29
C ALA A 638 33.62 -32.98 17.81
N GLN A 639 34.60 -32.48 17.05
CA GLN A 639 35.77 -33.27 16.64
C GLN A 639 36.63 -33.71 17.83
N ARG A 640 36.82 -32.85 18.84
CA ARG A 640 37.51 -33.22 20.09
C ARG A 640 36.77 -34.30 20.87
N VAL A 641 35.45 -34.16 21.03
CA VAL A 641 34.61 -35.15 21.72
C VAL A 641 34.59 -36.48 20.98
N LEU A 642 34.49 -36.46 19.65
CA LEU A 642 34.54 -37.66 18.82
C LEU A 642 35.92 -38.34 18.87
N GLY A 643 37.02 -37.58 18.89
CA GLY A 643 38.37 -38.13 19.09
C GLY A 643 38.53 -38.77 20.47
N GLN A 644 37.97 -38.16 21.50
CA GLN A 644 38.01 -38.69 22.87
C GLN A 644 37.14 -39.95 23.02
N ALA A 645 35.95 -39.97 22.39
CA ALA A 645 35.09 -41.14 22.32
C ALA A 645 35.74 -42.29 21.54
N SER A 646 36.38 -42.01 20.40
CA SER A 646 37.14 -42.98 19.60
C SER A 646 38.25 -43.63 20.42
N SER A 647 39.04 -42.85 21.17
CA SER A 647 40.11 -43.38 22.03
C SER A 647 39.59 -44.23 23.19
N THR A 648 38.40 -43.92 23.69
CA THR A 648 37.75 -44.66 24.79
C THR A 648 37.16 -45.98 24.28
N ILE A 649 36.71 -46.00 23.02
CA ILE A 649 36.11 -47.17 22.36
C ILE A 649 37.17 -48.14 21.83
N GLU A 650 38.32 -47.67 21.34
CA GLU A 650 39.48 -48.52 21.02
C GLU A 650 39.99 -49.30 22.26
N GLY A 651 39.78 -48.76 23.47
CA GLY A 651 40.07 -49.45 24.72
C GLY A 651 39.05 -50.53 25.12
N TYR A 652 37.88 -50.58 24.49
CA TYR A 652 36.75 -51.45 24.87
C TYR A 652 36.45 -52.58 23.86
N ASP A 653 37.06 -52.56 22.68
CA ASP A 653 36.81 -53.52 21.60
C ASP A 653 37.57 -54.86 21.77
N ALA A 654 37.29 -55.56 22.87
CA ALA A 654 37.84 -56.91 23.06
C ALA A 654 36.88 -57.94 23.66
N SER A 655 35.59 -57.65 23.94
CA SER A 655 34.77 -58.72 24.56
C SER A 655 33.29 -58.87 24.27
N ARG A 656 32.50 -57.88 23.82
CA ARG A 656 31.06 -58.13 23.64
C ARG A 656 30.39 -57.29 22.56
N GLY A 657 30.13 -57.90 21.40
CA GLY A 657 28.89 -57.82 20.59
C GLY A 657 28.27 -56.49 20.16
N MET A 658 28.76 -55.34 20.62
CA MET A 658 28.16 -54.01 20.48
C MET A 658 28.71 -53.23 19.27
N GLY A 659 29.65 -53.82 18.51
CA GLY A 659 30.30 -53.17 17.37
C GLY A 659 29.37 -52.88 16.19
N ARG A 660 28.33 -53.69 15.96
CA ARG A 660 27.46 -53.53 14.77
C ARG A 660 26.43 -52.41 14.88
N GLU A 661 25.95 -52.11 16.08
CA GLU A 661 24.99 -51.02 16.33
C GLU A 661 25.69 -49.65 16.36
N ILE A 662 26.90 -49.60 16.91
CA ILE A 662 27.75 -48.39 16.90
C ILE A 662 28.16 -48.03 15.47
N ASP A 663 28.48 -49.02 14.63
CA ASP A 663 28.79 -48.82 13.22
C ASP A 663 27.60 -48.26 12.43
N SER A 664 26.37 -48.66 12.79
CA SER A 664 25.15 -48.11 12.18
C SER A 664 24.94 -46.66 12.61
N ALA A 665 25.06 -46.37 13.91
CA ALA A 665 24.92 -45.02 14.45
C ALA A 665 25.96 -44.05 13.88
N LEU A 666 27.22 -44.48 13.73
CA LEU A 666 28.28 -43.67 13.14
C LEU A 666 28.01 -43.38 11.65
N ARG A 667 27.51 -44.36 10.88
CA ARG A 667 27.10 -44.15 9.48
C ARG A 667 25.93 -43.19 9.36
N GLU A 668 24.99 -43.22 10.31
CA GLU A 668 23.82 -42.35 10.34
C GLU A 668 24.18 -40.91 10.69
N ILE A 669 25.08 -40.73 11.66
CA ILE A 669 25.69 -39.43 12.01
C ILE A 669 26.48 -38.88 10.82
N GLN A 670 27.22 -39.72 10.08
CA GLN A 670 27.98 -39.29 8.91
C GLN A 670 27.08 -38.89 7.73
N ARG A 671 25.93 -39.56 7.53
CA ARG A 671 24.90 -39.14 6.56
C ARG A 671 24.25 -37.82 6.96
N ALA A 672 23.93 -37.64 8.23
CA ALA A 672 23.36 -36.39 8.74
C ALA A 672 24.36 -35.22 8.54
N ALA A 673 25.63 -35.43 8.85
CA ALA A 673 26.68 -34.44 8.61
C ALA A 673 26.84 -34.10 7.12
N GLN A 674 26.75 -35.10 6.22
CA GLN A 674 26.79 -34.85 4.77
C GLN A 674 25.56 -34.11 4.25
N ALA A 675 24.37 -34.39 4.78
CA ALA A 675 23.13 -33.68 4.42
C ALA A 675 23.19 -32.22 4.85
N VAL A 676 23.68 -31.94 6.06
CA VAL A 676 23.89 -30.57 6.57
C VAL A 676 24.94 -29.82 5.73
N ALA A 677 26.04 -30.49 5.36
CA ALA A 677 27.06 -29.90 4.50
C ALA A 677 26.60 -29.68 3.04
N ALA A 678 25.64 -30.46 2.56
CA ALA A 678 25.02 -30.28 1.25
C ALA A 678 24.02 -29.10 1.27
N LEU A 679 23.23 -28.99 2.33
CA LEU A 679 22.32 -27.86 2.56
C LEU A 679 23.09 -26.54 2.69
N SER A 680 24.16 -26.52 3.48
CA SER A 680 25.04 -25.34 3.62
C SER A 680 25.62 -24.90 2.27
N ARG A 681 26.13 -25.84 1.46
CA ARG A 681 26.62 -25.55 0.10
C ARG A 681 25.53 -25.17 -0.91
N ALA A 682 24.28 -25.53 -0.68
CA ALA A 682 23.15 -25.12 -1.51
C ALA A 682 22.71 -23.69 -1.16
N LEU A 683 22.67 -23.35 0.14
CA LEU A 683 22.35 -22.01 0.64
C LEU A 683 23.44 -20.98 0.29
N GLU A 684 24.72 -21.38 0.32
CA GLU A 684 25.84 -20.54 -0.12
C GLU A 684 25.79 -20.24 -1.63
N ARG A 685 25.24 -21.16 -2.43
CA ARG A 685 25.17 -21.04 -3.90
C ARG A 685 23.95 -20.27 -4.39
N ASN A 686 22.86 -20.29 -3.63
CA ASN A 686 21.62 -19.59 -3.95
C ASN A 686 21.02 -18.96 -2.68
N PRO A 687 21.57 -17.83 -2.19
CA PRO A 687 21.08 -17.17 -0.99
C PRO A 687 19.62 -16.68 -1.12
N ASN A 688 19.14 -16.50 -2.35
CA ASN A 688 17.77 -16.07 -2.65
C ASN A 688 16.71 -17.18 -2.47
N SER A 689 17.08 -18.47 -2.34
CA SER A 689 16.10 -19.55 -2.14
C SER A 689 15.34 -19.43 -0.81
N ILE A 690 15.94 -18.77 0.20
CA ILE A 690 15.33 -18.52 1.50
C ILE A 690 14.19 -17.49 1.42
N LEU A 691 14.27 -16.53 0.49
CA LEU A 691 13.29 -15.45 0.34
C LEU A 691 12.14 -15.81 -0.61
N PHE A 692 12.38 -16.71 -1.58
CA PHE A 692 11.41 -17.03 -2.63
C PHE A 692 10.89 -18.47 -2.58
N GLY A 693 11.34 -19.29 -1.62
CA GLY A 693 10.79 -20.63 -1.35
C GLY A 693 10.98 -21.64 -2.48
N ARG A 694 12.01 -21.48 -3.31
CA ARG A 694 12.32 -22.40 -4.44
C ARG A 694 13.71 -23.00 -4.32
#